data_AF-A0A6A5AB60-F1
#
_entry.id   AF-A0A6A5AB60-F1
#
_cell.length_a   1.000
_cell.length_b   1.000
_cell.length_c   1.000
_cell.angle_alpha   90.00
_cell.angle_beta   90.00
_cell.angle_gamma   90.00
#
_symmetry.space_group_name_H-M   'P 1'
#
loop_
_entity.id
_entity.type
_entity.pdbx_description
1 polymer ?
#
loop_
_entity_poly.entity_id
_entity_poly.type
_entity_poly.pdbx_seq_one_letter_code
_entity_poly.pdbx_strand_id
1 'polypeptide(L)'
;MDDTTGDQVKGLHSVVDNFIQGMRKSLGYADRTAVKLRGDLLKTLVDPALARSRDRVAQGVSKACVLDALVADKQLDDHAIRTHMFHVLVTGLSSVESLVVNSITALCVFEEERAKLVQARAEFAAKYPTVDERWSHLDDLGYIHRFLKEVTRYYVAGPNHIYGRATRDVDIATTSPNNDNKEQGVLKLPRGTLCTAVLEATTSWPDAAQFSPNRFLHQEQVELFPRAMDEHIRTLVLQSVFVSLLDYEWKMLPFQDYSLAENELHATPKGGLMAVNFKRRCHGDSNDGNLFEVAGCHDDWKFLALPEAKAYRDNMESLYDMFTDSRLDSWTHLMIQLLQTKQAAWEVPNAATALKLPQFQKILPKINLLHTSIMVPTEDEDTPLDPWYEKAAMVLLRDTLPIGDNFTDNWLPGEDMEAYVMQKVGKMWPRVNVHWNDRYSDRALELIAFNGFGQHLVEKLNDPHDDGSYYGILLDFMHVLEVRPGYAKYGADAFFTRDGKVVKIVRGGNTYMPGDDQWEYVKFCFRSSLNTKVTAVDHLLGIHSMVANYLTTSSREYLPVNHPLRRLIKPFTFRSVVINYAAAWALFWPKGMLHRGFALTEQGMKQTWDYGIARFNFTTFPQQMASQGVDSVKLPYHEDGLDYWNVLRTFVSNYVDLYYTGDDAVQQDQSVIHFWDYLDKLPGYFPPLSLDSLKDVLAQCIMWVTGMHNHLGTLAEYVSDPAFCGSAWVEGEAANRPGSAVRIALIMSATGFVQPSVLEDFSHVMLDDKAKGLCHAFTASLHKLADTVDARNSTREQKYVSFDPKTIELAVSI
;
A
#
# COMPACT_ATOMS: atom_id res chain seq x y z
N MET A 1 -1.47 -25.40 34.01
CA MET A 1 -0.15 -24.90 34.39
C MET A 1 -0.05 -23.54 33.76
N ASP A 2 0.29 -22.53 34.54
CA ASP A 2 0.55 -21.19 34.02
C ASP A 2 2.03 -21.15 33.60
N ASP A 3 2.28 -21.52 32.35
CA ASP A 3 3.59 -21.40 31.69
C ASP A 3 3.79 -19.94 31.28
N THR A 4 4.35 -19.14 32.20
CA THR A 4 4.52 -17.69 32.01
C THR A 4 5.58 -17.34 30.98
N THR A 5 6.46 -18.27 30.57
CA THR A 5 7.49 -18.06 29.54
C THR A 5 7.10 -18.60 28.17
N GLY A 6 6.09 -19.48 28.11
CA GLY A 6 5.57 -20.09 26.88
C GLY A 6 6.49 -21.20 26.32
N ASP A 7 7.55 -21.56 27.03
CA ASP A 7 8.56 -22.51 26.55
C ASP A 7 8.05 -23.95 26.56
N GLN A 8 7.13 -24.28 27.46
CA GLN A 8 6.47 -25.59 27.47
C GLN A 8 5.52 -25.73 26.28
N VAL A 9 4.80 -24.64 25.93
CA VAL A 9 3.94 -24.59 24.74
C VAL A 9 4.76 -24.73 23.45
N LYS A 10 5.87 -23.98 23.33
CA LYS A 10 6.79 -24.09 22.17
C LYS A 10 7.36 -25.49 22.00
N GLY A 11 7.71 -26.16 23.10
CA GLY A 11 8.19 -27.55 23.06
C GLY A 11 7.17 -28.55 22.50
N LEU A 12 5.87 -28.24 22.62
CA LEU A 12 4.78 -29.09 22.15
C LEU A 12 4.44 -28.89 20.67
N HIS A 13 4.83 -27.78 20.03
CA HIS A 13 4.55 -27.53 18.61
C HIS A 13 5.11 -28.66 17.73
N SER A 14 6.39 -29.01 17.95
CA SER A 14 7.03 -30.11 17.22
C SER A 14 6.31 -31.46 17.41
N VAL A 15 5.68 -31.67 18.56
CA VAL A 15 4.95 -32.90 18.90
C VAL A 15 3.61 -32.95 18.16
N VAL A 16 2.89 -31.83 18.11
CA VAL A 16 1.64 -31.68 17.37
C VAL A 16 1.89 -31.76 15.85
N ASP A 17 2.92 -31.11 15.34
CA ASP A 17 3.29 -31.16 13.92
C ASP A 17 3.62 -32.58 13.47
N ASN A 18 4.41 -33.31 14.27
CA ASN A 18 4.74 -34.71 14.00
C ASN A 18 3.49 -35.60 14.06
N PHE A 19 2.54 -35.32 14.96
CA PHE A 19 1.26 -36.02 14.99
C PHE A 19 0.45 -35.76 13.70
N ILE A 20 0.33 -34.51 13.26
CA ILE A 20 -0.38 -34.12 12.03
C ILE A 20 0.25 -34.77 10.80
N GLN A 21 1.58 -34.78 10.70
CA GLN A 21 2.30 -35.47 9.63
C GLN A 21 2.02 -36.98 9.62
N GLY A 22 1.95 -37.60 10.80
CA GLY A 22 1.59 -39.01 10.95
C GLY A 22 0.13 -39.29 10.57
N MET A 23 -0.80 -38.37 10.85
CA MET A 23 -2.19 -38.49 10.39
C MET A 23 -2.30 -38.54 8.86
N ARG A 24 -1.52 -37.73 8.13
CA ARG A 24 -1.49 -37.76 6.65
C ARG A 24 -1.04 -39.11 6.10
N LYS A 25 -0.19 -39.82 6.85
CA LYS A 25 0.29 -41.17 6.51
C LYS A 25 -0.71 -42.27 6.92
N SER A 26 -1.78 -41.92 7.62
CA SER A 26 -2.72 -42.88 8.22
C SER A 26 -3.94 -43.22 7.36
N LEU A 27 -3.95 -42.86 6.07
CA LEU A 27 -5.07 -43.06 5.14
C LEU A 27 -5.44 -44.54 4.90
N GLY A 28 -4.54 -45.49 5.23
CA GLY A 28 -4.80 -46.93 5.10
C GLY A 28 -4.52 -47.77 6.36
N TYR A 29 -3.62 -47.33 7.24
CA TYR A 29 -3.29 -47.95 8.52
C TYR A 29 -2.84 -46.88 9.50
N ALA A 30 -3.12 -47.04 10.79
CA ALA A 30 -2.72 -46.04 11.78
C ALA A 30 -1.19 -45.95 11.89
N ASP A 31 -0.60 -44.77 11.68
CA ASP A 31 0.83 -44.55 11.89
C ASP A 31 1.17 -44.76 13.36
N ARG A 32 2.11 -45.67 13.64
CA ARG A 32 2.46 -46.05 15.02
C ARG A 32 3.01 -44.88 15.83
N THR A 33 3.69 -43.95 15.17
CA THR A 33 4.21 -42.74 15.80
C THR A 33 3.06 -41.81 16.15
N ALA A 34 2.11 -41.59 15.23
CA ALA A 34 0.91 -40.80 15.49
C ALA A 34 0.07 -41.37 16.64
N VAL A 35 -0.12 -42.68 16.70
CA VAL A 35 -0.86 -43.35 17.79
C VAL A 35 -0.17 -43.10 19.14
N LYS A 36 1.16 -43.22 19.19
CA LYS A 36 1.95 -42.94 20.40
C LYS A 36 1.83 -41.46 20.80
N LEU A 37 2.05 -40.55 19.86
CA LEU A 37 1.98 -39.10 20.08
C LEU A 37 0.58 -38.66 20.55
N ARG A 38 -0.49 -39.25 20.01
CA ARG A 38 -1.86 -39.04 20.50
C ARG A 38 -2.00 -39.45 21.97
N GLY A 39 -1.47 -40.62 22.34
CA GLY A 39 -1.47 -41.08 23.74
C GLY A 39 -0.72 -40.12 24.66
N ASP A 40 0.45 -39.66 24.22
CA ASP A 40 1.30 -38.74 24.98
C ASP A 40 0.61 -37.37 25.16
N LEU A 41 0.03 -36.80 24.10
CA LEU A 41 -0.71 -35.54 24.14
C LEU A 41 -1.98 -35.63 25.02
N LEU A 42 -2.73 -36.72 24.92
CA LEU A 42 -3.89 -36.96 25.77
C LEU A 42 -3.50 -37.00 27.24
N LYS A 43 -2.47 -37.79 27.60
CA LYS A 43 -2.01 -37.95 28.98
C LYS A 43 -1.41 -36.67 29.56
N THR A 44 -0.71 -35.89 28.73
CA THR A 44 0.07 -34.73 29.20
C THR A 44 -0.78 -33.46 29.25
N LEU A 45 -1.74 -33.30 28.33
CA LEU A 45 -2.50 -32.06 28.17
C LEU A 45 -4.00 -32.23 28.45
N VAL A 46 -4.65 -33.15 27.73
CA VAL A 46 -6.12 -33.24 27.71
C VAL A 46 -6.66 -33.83 29.01
N ASP A 47 -6.17 -35.00 29.43
CA ASP A 47 -6.66 -35.71 30.60
C ASP A 47 -6.46 -34.89 31.90
N PRO A 48 -5.29 -34.24 32.12
CA PRO A 48 -5.11 -33.37 33.28
C PRO A 48 -5.98 -32.11 33.22
N ALA A 49 -6.26 -31.56 32.04
CA ALA A 49 -7.13 -30.40 31.90
C ALA A 49 -8.59 -30.73 32.23
N LEU A 50 -9.08 -31.87 31.75
CA LEU A 50 -10.43 -32.37 32.03
C LEU A 50 -10.61 -32.69 33.52
N ALA A 51 -9.65 -33.37 34.15
CA ALA A 51 -9.69 -33.66 35.58
C ALA A 51 -9.77 -32.37 36.42
N ARG A 52 -8.91 -31.38 36.15
CA ARG A 52 -8.96 -30.09 36.85
C ARG A 52 -10.27 -29.33 36.61
N SER A 53 -10.88 -29.48 35.44
CA SER A 53 -12.18 -28.88 35.14
C SER A 53 -13.28 -29.51 36.00
N ARG A 54 -13.32 -30.84 36.07
CA ARG A 54 -14.22 -31.59 36.96
C ARG A 54 -14.07 -31.15 38.42
N ASP A 55 -12.84 -31.03 38.90
CA ASP A 55 -12.57 -30.57 40.27
C ASP A 55 -13.12 -29.17 40.53
N ARG A 56 -12.90 -28.23 39.60
CA ARG A 56 -13.42 -26.85 39.71
C ARG A 56 -14.94 -26.81 39.71
N VAL A 57 -15.57 -27.54 38.78
CA VAL A 57 -17.03 -27.62 38.66
C VAL A 57 -17.63 -28.24 39.93
N ALA A 58 -17.04 -29.31 40.45
CA ALA A 58 -17.51 -29.98 41.67
C ALA A 58 -17.39 -29.08 42.91
N GLN A 59 -16.40 -28.19 42.95
CA GLN A 59 -16.18 -27.23 44.02
C GLN A 59 -16.97 -25.92 43.86
N GLY A 60 -17.75 -25.76 42.78
CA GLY A 60 -18.49 -24.53 42.49
C GLY A 60 -17.61 -23.33 42.13
N VAL A 61 -16.37 -23.57 41.66
CA VAL A 61 -15.38 -22.55 41.28
C VAL A 61 -15.02 -22.65 39.80
N SER A 62 -16.02 -22.91 38.96
CA SER A 62 -15.86 -22.99 37.50
C SER A 62 -15.24 -21.72 36.93
N LYS A 63 -14.34 -21.89 35.97
CA LYS A 63 -13.82 -20.79 35.15
C LYS A 63 -14.78 -20.51 34.00
N ALA A 64 -14.81 -19.26 33.53
CA ALA A 64 -15.50 -18.87 32.30
C ALA A 64 -14.73 -19.40 31.07
N CYS A 65 -14.78 -20.72 30.86
CA CYS A 65 -14.21 -21.37 29.68
C CYS A 65 -15.11 -22.51 29.20
N VAL A 66 -15.02 -22.81 27.91
CA VAL A 66 -15.84 -23.84 27.24
C VAL A 66 -15.74 -25.19 27.94
N LEU A 67 -14.55 -25.57 28.42
CA LEU A 67 -14.35 -26.86 29.08
C LEU A 67 -15.15 -26.99 30.40
N ASP A 68 -15.09 -25.98 31.26
CA ASP A 68 -15.82 -26.01 32.54
C ASP A 68 -17.33 -25.94 32.32
N ALA A 69 -17.78 -25.21 31.29
CA ALA A 69 -19.18 -25.18 30.88
C ALA A 69 -19.67 -26.55 30.39
N LEU A 70 -18.92 -27.23 29.50
CA LEU A 70 -19.27 -28.57 29.01
C LEU A 70 -19.31 -29.62 30.13
N VAL A 71 -18.36 -29.55 31.07
CA VAL A 71 -18.31 -30.45 32.23
C VAL A 71 -19.49 -30.22 33.19
N ALA A 72 -19.92 -28.96 33.36
CA ALA A 72 -21.03 -28.58 34.22
C ALA A 72 -22.40 -28.97 33.64
N ASP A 73 -22.59 -28.87 32.33
CA ASP A 73 -23.86 -29.14 31.65
C ASP A 73 -24.16 -30.66 31.52
N LYS A 74 -23.14 -31.52 31.61
CA LYS A 74 -23.28 -32.99 31.63
C LYS A 74 -23.96 -33.61 30.40
N GLN A 75 -24.12 -32.87 29.30
CA GLN A 75 -24.66 -33.38 28.03
C GLN A 75 -23.69 -34.34 27.32
N LEU A 76 -22.39 -34.18 27.58
CA LEU A 76 -21.32 -35.02 27.03
C LEU A 76 -20.61 -35.80 28.14
N ASP A 77 -20.28 -37.06 27.85
CA ASP A 77 -19.45 -37.87 28.74
C ASP A 77 -17.95 -37.50 28.61
N ASP A 78 -17.13 -37.98 29.55
CA ASP A 78 -15.70 -37.68 29.57
C ASP A 78 -14.98 -38.20 28.33
N HIS A 79 -15.49 -39.25 27.68
CA HIS A 79 -14.90 -39.80 26.46
C HIS A 79 -15.10 -38.86 25.26
N ALA A 80 -16.31 -38.32 25.12
CA ALA A 80 -16.66 -37.35 24.10
C ALA A 80 -15.91 -36.03 24.30
N ILE A 81 -15.91 -35.48 25.52
CA ILE A 81 -15.20 -34.23 25.84
C ILE A 81 -13.69 -34.39 25.54
N ARG A 82 -13.08 -35.48 26.00
CA ARG A 82 -11.67 -35.79 25.73
C ARG A 82 -11.36 -35.86 24.23
N THR A 83 -12.24 -36.48 23.46
CA THR A 83 -12.05 -36.64 22.01
C THR A 83 -12.11 -35.30 21.30
N HIS A 84 -13.09 -34.45 21.63
CA HIS A 84 -13.21 -33.12 21.02
C HIS A 84 -12.10 -32.17 21.46
N MET A 85 -11.69 -32.19 22.72
CA MET A 85 -10.54 -31.40 23.19
C MET A 85 -9.26 -31.76 22.42
N PHE A 86 -9.02 -33.06 22.20
CA PHE A 86 -7.87 -33.50 21.42
C PHE A 86 -7.98 -33.09 19.95
N HIS A 87 -9.18 -33.17 19.37
CA HIS A 87 -9.41 -32.69 18.02
C HIS A 87 -9.07 -31.19 17.90
N VAL A 88 -9.64 -30.34 18.76
CA VAL A 88 -9.38 -28.89 18.77
C VAL A 88 -7.89 -28.57 18.98
N LEU A 89 -7.20 -29.31 19.85
CA LEU A 89 -5.77 -29.14 20.09
C LEU A 89 -4.93 -29.31 18.81
N VAL A 90 -5.35 -30.20 17.90
CA VAL A 90 -4.57 -30.57 16.71
C VAL A 90 -5.04 -29.84 15.46
N THR A 91 -6.34 -29.60 15.32
CA THR A 91 -6.94 -29.07 14.08
C THR A 91 -7.46 -27.65 14.23
N GLY A 92 -7.33 -27.04 15.42
CA GLY A 92 -7.96 -25.77 15.73
C GLY A 92 -9.49 -25.85 15.65
N LEU A 93 -10.11 -24.72 15.31
CA LEU A 93 -11.57 -24.58 15.20
C LEU A 93 -12.03 -24.54 13.73
N SER A 94 -11.33 -25.20 12.81
CA SER A 94 -11.42 -24.99 11.34
C SER A 94 -12.81 -25.07 10.69
N SER A 95 -13.80 -25.67 11.35
CA SER A 95 -15.21 -25.69 10.90
C SER A 95 -16.12 -24.70 11.63
N VAL A 96 -15.71 -24.22 12.79
CA VAL A 96 -16.44 -23.26 13.64
C VAL A 96 -15.94 -21.83 13.38
N GLU A 97 -14.66 -21.64 13.06
CA GLU A 97 -14.10 -20.34 12.69
C GLU A 97 -14.79 -19.74 11.46
N SER A 98 -15.03 -20.56 10.43
CA SER A 98 -15.77 -20.14 9.24
C SER A 98 -17.22 -19.78 9.58
N LEU A 99 -17.84 -20.48 10.52
CA LEU A 99 -19.18 -20.15 11.00
C LEU A 99 -19.19 -18.87 11.83
N VAL A 100 -18.15 -18.59 12.62
CA VAL A 100 -17.99 -17.29 13.31
C VAL A 100 -17.91 -16.17 12.29
N VAL A 101 -17.04 -16.28 11.29
CA VAL A 101 -16.92 -15.31 10.20
C VAL A 101 -18.26 -15.14 9.47
N ASN A 102 -18.89 -16.25 9.08
CA ASN A 102 -20.18 -16.24 8.39
C ASN A 102 -21.34 -15.74 9.25
N SER A 103 -21.22 -15.75 10.58
CA SER A 103 -22.19 -15.10 11.47
C SER A 103 -22.16 -13.58 11.31
N ILE A 104 -20.95 -13.01 11.15
CA ILE A 104 -20.75 -11.58 10.86
C ILE A 104 -21.14 -11.28 9.41
N THR A 105 -20.79 -12.14 8.45
CA THR A 105 -21.24 -12.02 7.05
C THR A 105 -22.75 -11.98 6.95
N ALA A 106 -23.45 -12.91 7.58
CA ALA A 106 -24.91 -12.98 7.58
C ALA A 106 -25.54 -11.72 8.17
N LEU A 107 -24.93 -11.18 9.24
CA LEU A 107 -25.35 -9.92 9.83
C LEU A 107 -25.19 -8.74 8.85
N CYS A 108 -24.15 -8.74 8.03
CA CYS A 108 -23.90 -7.70 7.03
C CYS A 108 -24.84 -7.82 5.81
N VAL A 109 -25.04 -9.03 5.31
CA VAL A 109 -25.74 -9.31 4.05
C VAL A 109 -27.27 -9.30 4.21
N PHE A 110 -27.82 -9.79 5.32
CA PHE A 110 -29.26 -9.97 5.49
C PHE A 110 -29.87 -8.86 6.35
N GLU A 111 -30.22 -7.74 5.72
CA GLU A 111 -30.64 -6.50 6.40
C GLU A 111 -31.89 -6.64 7.28
N GLU A 112 -32.91 -7.35 6.79
CA GLU A 112 -34.15 -7.58 7.55
C GLU A 112 -33.89 -8.42 8.81
N GLU A 113 -32.98 -9.39 8.72
CA GLU A 113 -32.63 -10.25 9.83
C GLU A 113 -31.68 -9.57 10.82
N ARG A 114 -30.83 -8.66 10.34
CA ARG A 114 -30.02 -7.76 11.17
C ARG A 114 -30.89 -6.91 12.10
N ALA A 115 -31.98 -6.31 11.60
CA ALA A 115 -32.87 -5.51 12.43
C ALA A 115 -33.50 -6.30 13.59
N LYS A 116 -33.94 -7.54 13.32
CA LYS A 116 -34.48 -8.44 14.35
C LYS A 116 -33.41 -8.88 15.35
N LEU A 117 -32.18 -9.08 14.89
CA LEU A 117 -31.06 -9.45 15.76
C LEU A 117 -30.62 -8.29 16.69
N VAL A 118 -30.62 -7.06 16.18
CA VAL A 118 -30.43 -5.83 16.97
C VAL A 118 -31.46 -5.77 18.11
N GLN A 119 -32.73 -5.98 17.79
CA GLN A 119 -33.81 -5.98 18.77
C GLN A 119 -33.60 -7.09 19.82
N ALA A 120 -33.33 -8.32 19.38
CA ALA A 120 -33.10 -9.46 20.26
C ALA A 120 -31.91 -9.24 21.20
N ARG A 121 -30.84 -8.59 20.73
CA ARG A 121 -29.73 -8.16 21.58
C ARG A 121 -30.18 -7.18 22.65
N ALA A 122 -30.96 -6.15 22.27
CA ALA A 122 -31.42 -5.15 23.22
C ALA A 122 -32.29 -5.78 24.33
N GLU A 123 -33.17 -6.72 23.95
CA GLU A 123 -33.97 -7.50 24.89
C GLU A 123 -33.11 -8.37 25.82
N PHE A 124 -32.13 -9.08 25.27
CA PHE A 124 -31.20 -9.92 26.04
C PHE A 124 -30.35 -9.09 27.02
N ALA A 125 -29.81 -7.95 26.58
CA ALA A 125 -29.04 -7.04 27.42
C ALA A 125 -29.89 -6.34 28.49
N ALA A 126 -31.16 -6.04 28.21
CA ALA A 126 -32.08 -5.50 29.21
C ALA A 126 -32.46 -6.55 30.27
N LYS A 127 -32.59 -7.81 29.87
CA LYS A 127 -32.87 -8.93 30.77
C LYS A 127 -31.66 -9.29 31.64
N TYR A 128 -30.45 -9.18 31.09
CA TYR A 128 -29.17 -9.49 31.73
C TYR A 128 -28.21 -8.29 31.65
N PRO A 129 -28.33 -7.31 32.57
CA PRO A 129 -27.67 -6.02 32.46
C PRO A 129 -26.14 -6.09 32.60
N THR A 130 -25.62 -7.03 33.38
CA THR A 130 -24.17 -7.18 33.55
C THR A 130 -23.55 -8.17 32.55
N VAL A 131 -22.25 -7.98 32.27
CA VAL A 131 -21.49 -8.90 31.41
C VAL A 131 -21.53 -10.32 32.00
N ASP A 132 -21.26 -10.47 33.29
CA ASP A 132 -21.23 -11.78 33.96
C ASP A 132 -22.59 -12.50 33.90
N GLU A 133 -23.70 -11.77 34.04
CA GLU A 133 -25.05 -12.33 33.85
C GLU A 133 -25.27 -12.81 32.40
N ARG A 134 -24.87 -12.03 31.39
CA ARG A 134 -24.99 -12.45 29.98
C ARG A 134 -24.19 -13.71 29.68
N TRP A 135 -22.96 -13.79 30.16
CA TRP A 135 -22.10 -14.98 30.00
C TRP A 135 -22.62 -16.21 30.75
N SER A 136 -23.44 -16.01 31.79
CA SER A 136 -24.07 -17.09 32.54
C SER A 136 -25.38 -17.59 31.92
N HIS A 137 -25.91 -16.87 30.92
CA HIS A 137 -27.23 -17.13 30.32
C HIS A 137 -27.20 -17.34 28.79
N LEU A 138 -26.20 -18.08 28.29
CA LEU A 138 -26.13 -18.46 26.87
C LEU A 138 -27.26 -19.42 26.45
N ASP A 139 -27.95 -20.03 27.40
CA ASP A 139 -29.12 -20.87 27.22
C ASP A 139 -30.39 -20.08 26.83
N ASP A 140 -30.43 -18.77 27.12
CA ASP A 140 -31.61 -17.92 26.91
C ASP A 140 -31.40 -16.82 25.86
N LEU A 141 -30.85 -17.20 24.71
CA LEU A 141 -30.52 -16.28 23.61
C LEU A 141 -31.67 -16.06 22.61
N GLY A 142 -32.78 -16.79 22.74
CA GLY A 142 -33.99 -16.61 21.93
C GLY A 142 -33.73 -16.54 20.42
N TYR A 143 -33.95 -15.38 19.81
CA TYR A 143 -33.75 -15.16 18.38
C TYR A 143 -32.28 -15.29 17.95
N ILE A 144 -31.32 -14.88 18.80
CA ILE A 144 -29.89 -14.98 18.51
C ILE A 144 -29.48 -16.45 18.34
N HIS A 145 -30.00 -17.36 19.18
CA HIS A 145 -29.75 -18.79 19.02
C HIS A 145 -30.29 -19.31 17.68
N ARG A 146 -31.51 -18.94 17.31
CA ARG A 146 -32.10 -19.30 16.00
C ARG A 146 -31.30 -18.76 14.82
N PHE A 147 -30.77 -17.55 14.94
CA PHE A 147 -29.89 -16.94 13.93
C PHE A 147 -28.62 -17.77 13.72
N LEU A 148 -27.93 -18.17 14.80
CA LEU A 148 -26.73 -19.01 14.71
C LEU A 148 -27.02 -20.41 14.13
N LYS A 149 -28.19 -21.00 14.43
CA LYS A 149 -28.63 -22.25 13.77
C LYS A 149 -28.83 -22.03 12.26
N GLU A 150 -29.39 -20.89 11.86
CA GLU A 150 -29.57 -20.56 10.43
C GLU A 150 -28.26 -20.23 9.73
N VAL A 151 -27.29 -19.57 10.37
CA VAL A 151 -25.92 -19.42 9.84
C VAL A 151 -25.30 -20.79 9.57
N THR A 152 -25.39 -21.69 10.55
CA THR A 152 -24.90 -23.06 10.42
C THR A 152 -25.59 -23.79 9.27
N ARG A 153 -26.89 -23.65 9.11
CA ARG A 153 -27.58 -24.27 7.99
C ARG A 153 -27.22 -23.63 6.64
N TYR A 154 -27.26 -22.31 6.53
CA TYR A 154 -27.13 -21.61 5.25
C TYR A 154 -25.72 -21.73 4.66
N TYR A 155 -24.69 -21.48 5.45
CA TYR A 155 -23.31 -21.39 4.97
C TYR A 155 -22.60 -22.75 4.91
N VAL A 156 -23.09 -23.71 5.67
CA VAL A 156 -22.46 -25.02 5.82
C VAL A 156 -23.27 -26.12 5.14
N ALA A 157 -24.57 -25.91 5.06
CA ALA A 157 -25.58 -26.85 4.62
C ALA A 157 -26.36 -26.27 3.39
N GLY A 158 -25.75 -25.33 2.66
CA GLY A 158 -26.33 -24.59 1.53
C GLY A 158 -26.77 -25.46 0.33
N PRO A 159 -27.20 -24.82 -0.77
CA PRO A 159 -28.02 -25.42 -1.85
C PRO A 159 -27.41 -26.62 -2.61
N ASN A 160 -26.17 -27.00 -2.31
CA ASN A 160 -25.48 -28.15 -2.90
C ASN A 160 -25.62 -29.45 -2.07
N HIS A 161 -26.34 -29.42 -0.93
CA HIS A 161 -26.59 -30.58 -0.08
C HIS A 161 -28.07 -31.01 -0.09
N ILE A 162 -28.33 -32.32 -0.13
CA ILE A 162 -29.69 -32.89 -0.09
C ILE A 162 -29.95 -33.52 1.28
N TYR A 163 -31.09 -33.17 1.86
CA TYR A 163 -31.53 -33.63 3.17
C TYR A 163 -32.61 -34.71 3.07
N GLY A 164 -32.44 -35.83 3.77
CA GLY A 164 -33.43 -36.90 3.84
C GLY A 164 -33.72 -37.33 5.27
N ARG A 165 -34.99 -37.60 5.61
CA ARG A 165 -35.38 -38.14 6.92
C ARG A 165 -35.57 -39.65 6.83
N ALA A 166 -34.95 -40.42 7.72
CA ALA A 166 -35.16 -41.85 7.83
C ALA A 166 -36.65 -42.15 8.13
N THR A 167 -37.37 -42.75 7.19
CA THR A 167 -38.82 -43.04 7.33
C THR A 167 -39.10 -44.28 8.17
N ARG A 168 -38.05 -45.02 8.50
CA ARG A 168 -37.98 -46.24 9.31
C ARG A 168 -36.61 -46.28 10.00
N ASP A 169 -36.43 -47.17 10.96
CA ASP A 169 -35.10 -47.47 11.49
C ASP A 169 -34.24 -48.06 10.36
N VAL A 170 -33.04 -47.50 10.14
CA VAL A 170 -32.08 -47.94 9.11
C VAL A 170 -30.78 -48.33 9.79
N ASP A 171 -30.41 -49.59 9.65
CA ASP A 171 -29.16 -50.14 10.16
C ASP A 171 -28.12 -50.16 9.02
N ILE A 172 -27.12 -49.28 9.08
CA ILE A 172 -26.03 -49.21 8.11
C ILE A 172 -24.84 -50.01 8.64
N ALA A 173 -24.53 -51.14 8.00
CA ALA A 173 -23.34 -51.90 8.33
C ALA A 173 -22.08 -51.12 7.89
N THR A 174 -21.27 -50.72 8.85
CA THR A 174 -19.96 -50.10 8.63
C THR A 174 -18.86 -51.14 8.82
N THR A 175 -17.88 -51.14 7.93
CA THR A 175 -16.66 -51.96 8.06
C THR A 175 -15.54 -51.12 8.64
N SER A 176 -15.07 -51.47 9.83
CA SER A 176 -13.83 -50.90 10.37
C SER A 176 -12.62 -51.57 9.70
N PRO A 177 -11.60 -50.83 9.22
CA PRO A 177 -10.47 -51.44 8.50
C PRO A 177 -9.53 -52.31 9.37
N ASN A 178 -9.70 -52.31 10.71
CA ASN A 178 -8.68 -52.80 11.65
C ASN A 178 -9.12 -53.96 12.56
N ASN A 179 -10.01 -54.85 12.13
CA ASN A 179 -10.33 -56.04 12.93
C ASN A 179 -10.44 -57.30 12.06
N ASP A 180 -9.46 -58.20 12.19
CA ASP A 180 -9.49 -59.55 11.59
C ASP A 180 -10.61 -60.43 12.18
N ASN A 181 -11.31 -59.96 13.21
CA ASN A 181 -12.60 -60.48 13.64
C ASN A 181 -13.71 -59.54 13.15
N LYS A 182 -14.51 -60.03 12.20
CA LYS A 182 -15.67 -59.35 11.59
C LYS A 182 -16.75 -58.96 12.62
N GLU A 183 -16.53 -57.94 13.42
CA GLU A 183 -17.64 -57.20 14.03
C GLU A 183 -17.99 -56.04 13.11
N GLN A 184 -19.09 -56.22 12.37
CA GLN A 184 -19.75 -55.15 11.64
C GLN A 184 -20.32 -54.16 12.66
N GLY A 185 -19.75 -52.97 12.76
CA GLY A 185 -20.38 -51.88 13.50
C GLY A 185 -21.63 -51.46 12.74
N VAL A 186 -22.81 -51.54 13.35
CA VAL A 186 -24.05 -51.09 12.72
C VAL A 186 -24.34 -49.67 13.17
N LEU A 187 -24.23 -48.72 12.24
CA LEU A 187 -24.68 -47.35 12.46
C LEU A 187 -26.20 -47.33 12.34
N LYS A 188 -26.88 -47.21 13.49
CA LYS A 188 -28.34 -47.18 13.55
C LYS A 188 -28.83 -45.76 13.31
N LEU A 189 -29.70 -45.59 12.34
CA LEU A 189 -30.41 -44.35 12.05
C LEU A 189 -31.88 -44.56 12.41
N PRO A 190 -32.33 -44.13 13.60
CA PRO A 190 -33.72 -44.25 14.01
C PRO A 190 -34.68 -43.59 13.02
N ARG A 191 -35.91 -44.10 12.98
CA ARG A 191 -37.03 -43.47 12.27
C ARG A 191 -37.16 -42.02 12.77
N GLY A 192 -36.99 -41.08 11.85
CA GLY A 192 -37.06 -39.65 12.11
C GLY A 192 -35.73 -38.92 12.02
N THR A 193 -34.59 -39.62 11.94
CA THR A 193 -33.24 -39.02 11.85
C THR A 193 -32.99 -38.38 10.49
N LEU A 194 -32.43 -37.18 10.46
CA LEU A 194 -32.06 -36.45 9.24
C LEU A 194 -30.64 -36.85 8.77
N CYS A 195 -30.47 -37.20 7.50
CA CYS A 195 -29.21 -37.63 6.89
C CYS A 195 -28.91 -36.77 5.65
N THR A 196 -27.64 -36.44 5.38
CA THR A 196 -27.20 -35.85 4.10
C THR A 196 -26.53 -36.91 3.25
N ALA A 197 -27.01 -37.08 2.02
CA ALA A 197 -26.31 -37.81 0.98
C ALA A 197 -26.04 -36.84 -0.18
N VAL A 198 -24.80 -36.82 -0.65
CA VAL A 198 -24.44 -36.20 -1.93
C VAL A 198 -25.01 -37.09 -3.02
N LEU A 199 -26.05 -36.57 -3.72
CA LEU A 199 -26.69 -36.99 -4.98
C LEU A 199 -28.21 -37.29 -4.87
N GLU A 200 -28.95 -36.45 -5.62
CA GLU A 200 -30.33 -36.49 -6.15
C GLU A 200 -31.48 -37.14 -5.34
N ALA A 201 -32.36 -36.30 -4.75
CA ALA A 201 -33.84 -36.29 -4.86
C ALA A 201 -34.55 -35.66 -3.63
N THR A 202 -35.58 -34.84 -3.90
CA THR A 202 -36.47 -33.98 -3.07
C THR A 202 -37.20 -34.65 -1.88
N THR A 203 -37.53 -34.04 -0.71
CA THR A 203 -38.40 -32.88 -0.33
C THR A 203 -38.26 -32.60 1.20
N SER A 204 -38.51 -31.44 1.85
CA SER A 204 -38.80 -30.04 1.46
C SER A 204 -38.48 -29.08 2.63
N TRP A 205 -37.41 -28.27 2.52
CA TRP A 205 -37.38 -26.93 3.11
C TRP A 205 -37.92 -26.02 2.00
N PRO A 206 -39.11 -25.40 2.14
CA PRO A 206 -39.78 -24.71 1.03
C PRO A 206 -38.87 -23.72 0.29
N ASP A 207 -37.97 -23.07 1.05
CA ASP A 207 -37.03 -22.06 0.57
C ASP A 207 -35.63 -22.28 1.17
N ALA A 208 -34.95 -23.37 0.80
CA ALA A 208 -33.61 -23.69 1.33
C ALA A 208 -32.54 -22.62 1.00
N ALA A 209 -32.74 -21.87 -0.09
CA ALA A 209 -31.90 -20.76 -0.50
C ALA A 209 -32.21 -19.44 0.25
N GLN A 210 -33.29 -19.39 1.02
CA GLN A 210 -33.63 -18.23 1.83
C GLN A 210 -32.99 -18.34 3.22
N PHE A 211 -32.31 -17.28 3.66
CA PHE A 211 -31.82 -17.15 5.02
C PHE A 211 -32.98 -16.70 5.94
N SER A 212 -33.47 -17.57 6.81
CA SER A 212 -34.59 -17.26 7.72
C SER A 212 -34.44 -17.92 9.09
N PRO A 213 -33.97 -17.19 10.12
CA PRO A 213 -33.81 -17.73 11.48
C PRO A 213 -35.09 -18.27 12.12
N ASN A 214 -36.24 -17.62 11.86
CA ASN A 214 -37.52 -18.02 12.45
C ASN A 214 -38.00 -19.40 12.00
N ARG A 215 -37.38 -19.97 10.97
CA ARG A 215 -37.67 -21.34 10.56
C ARG A 215 -37.46 -22.36 11.69
N PHE A 216 -36.53 -22.08 12.60
CA PHE A 216 -36.30 -22.94 13.76
C PHE A 216 -37.38 -22.84 14.86
N LEU A 217 -38.39 -21.96 14.74
CA LEU A 217 -39.55 -21.95 15.66
C LEU A 217 -40.38 -23.26 15.60
N HIS A 218 -40.29 -23.99 14.49
CA HIS A 218 -41.10 -25.18 14.23
C HIS A 218 -40.25 -26.43 13.93
N GLN A 219 -38.91 -26.31 13.98
CA GLN A 219 -37.96 -27.34 13.55
C GLN A 219 -36.72 -27.41 14.47
N GLU A 220 -36.90 -27.31 15.79
CA GLU A 220 -35.80 -27.21 16.76
C GLU A 220 -34.87 -28.44 16.80
N GLN A 221 -35.39 -29.63 16.48
CA GLN A 221 -34.68 -30.92 16.53
C GLN A 221 -34.01 -31.34 15.21
N VAL A 222 -33.57 -30.38 14.40
CA VAL A 222 -32.82 -30.69 13.18
C VAL A 222 -31.34 -30.85 13.51
N GLU A 223 -30.87 -32.10 13.51
CA GLU A 223 -29.45 -32.43 13.64
C GLU A 223 -28.76 -32.22 12.28
N LEU A 224 -27.92 -31.19 12.19
CA LEU A 224 -27.11 -30.91 11.00
C LEU A 224 -25.86 -31.80 11.07
N PHE A 225 -25.94 -32.99 10.43
CA PHE A 225 -24.94 -34.06 10.21
C PHE A 225 -23.64 -34.03 11.05
N PRO A 226 -23.19 -35.16 11.62
CA PRO A 226 -21.99 -35.19 12.46
C PRO A 226 -20.76 -34.68 11.71
N ARG A 227 -20.35 -33.46 12.08
CA ARG A 227 -19.04 -32.90 11.74
C ARG A 227 -18.03 -33.37 12.78
N ALA A 228 -16.75 -33.09 12.56
CA ALA A 228 -15.69 -33.48 13.49
C ALA A 228 -15.85 -32.92 14.93
N MET A 229 -16.77 -31.96 15.13
CA MET A 229 -17.14 -31.40 16.43
C MET A 229 -18.65 -31.53 16.68
N ASP A 230 -18.98 -31.94 17.91
CA ASP A 230 -20.34 -32.09 18.41
C ASP A 230 -21.17 -30.80 18.33
N GLU A 231 -22.48 -30.92 18.07
CA GLU A 231 -23.39 -29.78 17.92
C GLU A 231 -23.45 -28.90 19.17
N HIS A 232 -23.40 -29.51 20.34
CA HIS A 232 -23.46 -28.80 21.61
C HIS A 232 -22.20 -27.93 21.81
N ILE A 233 -21.02 -28.48 21.51
CA ILE A 233 -19.75 -27.72 21.58
C ILE A 233 -19.75 -26.58 20.56
N ARG A 234 -20.13 -26.85 19.31
CA ARG A 234 -20.21 -25.84 18.26
C ARG A 234 -21.15 -24.70 18.64
N THR A 235 -22.34 -25.05 19.14
CA THR A 235 -23.35 -24.09 19.58
C THR A 235 -22.81 -23.21 20.70
N LEU A 236 -22.20 -23.81 21.71
CA LEU A 236 -21.60 -23.09 22.83
C LEU A 236 -20.49 -22.13 22.39
N VAL A 237 -19.61 -22.55 21.47
CA VAL A 237 -18.55 -21.69 20.91
C VAL A 237 -19.14 -20.54 20.11
N LEU A 238 -20.10 -20.81 19.22
CA LEU A 238 -20.75 -19.76 18.42
C LEU A 238 -21.50 -18.76 19.31
N GLN A 239 -22.25 -19.24 20.30
CA GLN A 239 -22.95 -18.38 21.26
C GLN A 239 -21.96 -17.52 22.05
N SER A 240 -20.88 -18.11 22.55
CA SER A 240 -19.84 -17.40 23.31
C SER A 240 -19.18 -16.30 22.47
N VAL A 241 -18.78 -16.63 21.23
CA VAL A 241 -18.14 -15.66 20.33
C VAL A 241 -19.13 -14.58 19.91
N PHE A 242 -20.36 -14.95 19.56
CA PHE A 242 -21.35 -13.99 19.11
C PHE A 242 -21.77 -13.04 20.23
N VAL A 243 -22.03 -13.55 21.45
CA VAL A 243 -22.33 -12.71 22.62
C VAL A 243 -21.17 -11.78 22.95
N SER A 244 -19.92 -12.26 22.86
CA SER A 244 -18.74 -11.39 22.99
C SER A 244 -18.77 -10.25 21.99
N LEU A 245 -19.04 -10.55 20.71
CA LEU A 245 -19.13 -9.54 19.65
C LEU A 245 -20.24 -8.50 19.91
N LEU A 246 -21.34 -8.85 20.56
CA LEU A 246 -22.40 -7.88 20.91
C LEU A 246 -21.95 -6.79 21.89
N ASP A 247 -20.84 -6.99 22.62
CA ASP A 247 -20.26 -5.99 23.51
C ASP A 247 -19.32 -5.02 22.78
N TYR A 248 -19.10 -5.18 21.48
CA TYR A 248 -18.24 -4.32 20.65
C TYR A 248 -19.03 -3.56 19.59
N GLU A 249 -18.43 -2.46 19.13
CA GLU A 249 -18.83 -1.71 17.94
C GLU A 249 -17.67 -1.78 16.96
N TRP A 250 -17.97 -1.93 15.68
CA TRP A 250 -16.98 -1.96 14.60
C TRP A 250 -17.58 -1.41 13.32
N LYS A 251 -16.73 -1.06 12.36
CA LYS A 251 -17.16 -0.60 11.05
C LYS A 251 -16.52 -1.41 9.93
N MET A 252 -17.32 -1.97 9.02
CA MET A 252 -16.82 -2.69 7.86
C MET A 252 -16.21 -1.73 6.84
N LEU A 253 -15.18 -2.15 6.12
CA LEU A 253 -14.63 -1.35 5.03
C LEU A 253 -15.66 -1.13 3.92
N PRO A 254 -15.63 0.02 3.22
CA PRO A 254 -16.37 0.21 1.98
C PRO A 254 -16.06 -0.91 0.97
N PHE A 255 -17.08 -1.38 0.27
CA PHE A 255 -16.98 -2.41 -0.78
C PHE A 255 -16.42 -3.78 -0.33
N GLN A 256 -16.53 -4.11 0.96
CA GLN A 256 -16.28 -5.47 1.44
C GLN A 256 -17.05 -6.50 0.58
N ASP A 257 -16.32 -7.41 -0.05
CA ASP A 257 -16.92 -8.53 -0.77
C ASP A 257 -17.39 -9.57 0.24
N TYR A 258 -18.70 -9.80 0.31
CA TYR A 258 -19.31 -10.80 1.18
C TYR A 258 -19.59 -12.13 0.46
N SER A 259 -19.27 -12.23 -0.83
CA SER A 259 -19.39 -13.47 -1.59
C SER A 259 -18.39 -14.50 -1.10
N LEU A 260 -18.81 -15.77 -1.01
CA LEU A 260 -17.96 -16.83 -0.45
C LEU A 260 -16.86 -17.23 -1.44
N ALA A 261 -15.68 -17.57 -0.91
CA ALA A 261 -14.59 -18.17 -1.67
C ALA A 261 -15.04 -19.50 -2.33
N GLU A 262 -14.63 -19.69 -3.58
CA GLU A 262 -15.01 -20.86 -4.37
C GLU A 262 -14.11 -22.06 -4.05
N ASN A 263 -14.66 -23.27 -4.14
CA ASN A 263 -13.95 -24.55 -3.93
C ASN A 263 -13.40 -24.80 -2.50
N GLU A 264 -13.91 -24.10 -1.49
CA GLU A 264 -13.57 -24.34 -0.09
C GLU A 264 -14.66 -25.13 0.66
N LEU A 265 -14.26 -26.12 1.46
CA LEU A 265 -15.18 -26.93 2.29
C LEU A 265 -15.86 -26.09 3.39
N HIS A 266 -15.20 -25.03 3.82
CA HIS A 266 -15.60 -24.13 4.91
C HIS A 266 -15.48 -22.67 4.45
N ALA A 267 -16.09 -22.37 3.30
CA ALA A 267 -15.94 -21.09 2.63
C ALA A 267 -16.31 -19.89 3.53
N THR A 268 -15.48 -18.86 3.46
CA THR A 268 -15.67 -17.54 4.06
C THR A 268 -15.68 -16.47 2.96
N PRO A 269 -16.02 -15.20 3.23
CA PRO A 269 -15.98 -14.15 2.22
C PRO A 269 -14.65 -14.05 1.48
N LYS A 270 -14.69 -13.80 0.17
CA LYS A 270 -13.50 -13.56 -0.67
C LYS A 270 -12.71 -12.40 -0.06
N GLY A 271 -11.40 -12.60 0.15
CA GLY A 271 -10.58 -11.58 0.80
C GLY A 271 -10.78 -11.44 2.32
N GLY A 272 -11.58 -12.31 2.95
CA GLY A 272 -11.90 -12.26 4.39
C GLY A 272 -12.73 -11.04 4.79
N LEU A 273 -13.10 -10.94 6.08
CA LEU A 273 -13.82 -9.77 6.59
C LEU A 273 -12.83 -8.72 7.13
N MET A 274 -13.00 -7.47 6.70
CA MET A 274 -12.19 -6.34 7.14
C MET A 274 -13.05 -5.29 7.85
N ALA A 275 -12.67 -4.97 9.09
CA ALA A 275 -13.32 -3.95 9.90
C ALA A 275 -12.29 -3.01 10.53
N VAL A 276 -12.67 -1.75 10.69
CA VAL A 276 -11.94 -0.71 11.43
C VAL A 276 -12.73 -0.30 12.68
N ASN A 277 -12.09 0.50 13.55
CA ASN A 277 -12.72 1.10 14.72
C ASN A 277 -13.38 0.07 15.66
N PHE A 278 -12.75 -1.11 15.83
CA PHE A 278 -13.22 -2.16 16.73
C PHE A 278 -12.99 -1.74 18.19
N LYS A 279 -14.04 -1.28 18.87
CA LYS A 279 -13.99 -0.78 20.25
C LYS A 279 -15.05 -1.44 21.11
N ARG A 280 -14.76 -1.59 22.41
CA ARG A 280 -15.73 -2.09 23.38
C ARG A 280 -16.78 -1.00 23.65
N ARG A 281 -18.05 -1.36 23.70
CA ARG A 281 -19.15 -0.44 24.05
C ARG A 281 -19.06 -0.05 25.53
N CYS A 282 -19.20 1.24 25.84
CA CYS A 282 -19.24 1.73 27.22
C CYS A 282 -20.68 1.96 27.70
N HIS A 283 -20.92 1.81 29.01
CA HIS A 283 -22.23 2.17 29.59
C HIS A 283 -22.45 3.68 29.50
N GLY A 284 -23.34 4.12 28.60
CA GLY A 284 -23.72 5.53 28.41
C GLY A 284 -23.57 6.06 26.98
N ASP A 285 -23.01 5.29 26.05
CA ASP A 285 -22.94 5.67 24.63
C ASP A 285 -24.34 5.67 23.98
N SER A 286 -24.57 6.58 23.03
CA SER A 286 -25.86 6.76 22.37
C SER A 286 -26.37 5.47 21.74
N ASN A 287 -27.62 5.13 22.07
CA ASN A 287 -28.37 3.98 21.57
C ASN A 287 -28.75 4.13 20.07
N ASP A 288 -27.78 4.25 19.17
CA ASP A 288 -28.09 4.27 17.72
C ASP A 288 -28.47 2.89 17.17
N GLY A 289 -28.55 1.87 18.04
CA GLY A 289 -29.13 0.56 17.73
C GLY A 289 -28.27 -0.31 16.81
N ASN A 290 -27.34 0.25 16.04
CA ASN A 290 -26.57 -0.51 15.07
C ASN A 290 -25.51 -1.40 15.73
N LEU A 291 -25.41 -2.64 15.22
CA LEU A 291 -24.39 -3.62 15.62
C LEU A 291 -23.02 -3.27 15.02
N PHE A 292 -23.02 -2.68 13.81
CA PHE A 292 -21.86 -2.20 13.07
C PHE A 292 -22.28 -1.10 12.06
N GLU A 293 -21.31 -0.38 11.51
CA GLU A 293 -21.51 0.59 10.40
C GLU A 293 -20.53 0.35 9.24
N VAL A 294 -20.58 1.17 8.19
CA VAL A 294 -19.54 1.20 7.14
C VAL A 294 -18.59 2.37 7.41
N ALA A 295 -17.29 2.12 7.33
CA ALA A 295 -16.26 3.14 7.62
C ALA A 295 -16.25 4.25 6.56
N GLY A 296 -16.09 5.50 7.00
CA GLY A 296 -16.13 6.63 6.05
C GLY A 296 -15.76 8.01 6.60
N CYS A 297 -15.61 8.20 7.92
CA CYS A 297 -15.25 9.49 8.50
C CYS A 297 -13.77 9.60 8.92
N HIS A 298 -13.24 10.82 9.04
CA HIS A 298 -11.83 11.07 9.39
C HIS A 298 -11.35 10.35 10.67
N ASP A 299 -12.20 10.26 11.69
CA ASP A 299 -11.87 9.57 12.95
C ASP A 299 -11.77 8.04 12.79
N ASP A 300 -12.46 7.45 11.81
CA ASP A 300 -12.42 6.01 11.52
C ASP A 300 -11.07 5.59 10.90
N TRP A 301 -10.40 6.48 10.19
CA TRP A 301 -9.15 6.20 9.46
C TRP A 301 -7.88 6.42 10.29
N LYS A 302 -7.97 7.13 11.43
CA LYS A 302 -6.81 7.50 12.29
C LYS A 302 -6.06 6.29 12.89
N PHE A 303 -6.72 5.15 13.04
CA PHE A 303 -6.14 3.91 13.59
C PHE A 303 -5.39 3.06 12.55
N LEU A 304 -5.46 3.42 11.26
CA LEU A 304 -4.65 2.83 10.20
C LEU A 304 -3.26 3.47 10.09
N ALA A 305 -2.80 4.16 11.14
CA ALA A 305 -1.43 4.63 11.25
C ALA A 305 -0.49 3.42 11.32
N LEU A 306 0.05 3.07 10.15
CA LEU A 306 1.06 2.03 9.98
C LEU A 306 2.35 2.43 10.68
N PRO A 307 3.18 1.45 11.12
CA PRO A 307 4.39 1.74 11.88
C PRO A 307 5.28 2.73 11.12
N GLU A 308 5.79 3.75 11.82
CA GLU A 308 6.74 4.69 11.23
C GLU A 308 7.88 3.92 10.55
N ALA A 309 8.32 4.35 9.36
CA ALA A 309 9.37 3.69 8.57
C ALA A 309 10.63 3.30 9.38
N LYS A 310 10.92 4.03 10.47
CA LYS A 310 11.99 3.70 11.43
C LYS A 310 11.89 2.30 12.05
N ALA A 311 10.69 1.73 12.15
CA ALA A 311 10.42 0.40 12.69
C ALA A 311 11.03 -0.72 11.83
N TYR A 312 11.36 -0.43 10.57
CA TYR A 312 11.89 -1.40 9.59
C TYR A 312 13.35 -1.17 9.21
N ARG A 313 14.04 -0.27 9.93
CA ARG A 313 15.43 0.13 9.64
C ARG A 313 16.41 -1.06 9.64
N ASP A 314 16.12 -2.09 10.42
CA ASP A 314 17.00 -3.25 10.60
C ASP A 314 16.58 -4.47 9.76
N ASN A 315 15.51 -4.37 8.95
CA ASN A 315 15.06 -5.48 8.13
C ASN A 315 16.02 -5.74 6.96
N MET A 316 16.40 -7.01 6.80
CA MET A 316 17.19 -7.51 5.68
C MET A 316 16.49 -8.71 5.06
N GLU A 317 16.51 -8.80 3.73
CA GLU A 317 15.97 -9.96 3.05
C GLU A 317 16.90 -11.16 3.29
N SER A 318 16.35 -12.25 3.83
CA SER A 318 17.11 -13.46 4.06
C SER A 318 17.18 -14.33 2.79
N LEU A 319 18.18 -15.21 2.70
CA LEU A 319 18.22 -16.25 1.66
C LEU A 319 16.96 -17.13 1.69
N TYR A 320 16.36 -17.32 2.85
CA TYR A 320 15.09 -18.04 2.98
C TYR A 320 13.96 -17.30 2.27
N ASP A 321 13.83 -15.99 2.48
CA ASP A 321 12.78 -15.16 1.85
C ASP A 321 12.89 -15.20 0.32
N MET A 322 14.12 -15.13 -0.22
CA MET A 322 14.40 -15.24 -1.66
C MET A 322 13.90 -16.54 -2.29
N PHE A 323 13.84 -17.64 -1.53
CA PHE A 323 13.39 -18.94 -2.05
C PHE A 323 11.95 -19.31 -1.64
N THR A 324 11.28 -18.50 -0.83
CA THR A 324 9.97 -18.84 -0.27
C THR A 324 8.85 -17.85 -0.61
N ASP A 325 9.18 -16.61 -0.96
CA ASP A 325 8.19 -15.61 -1.36
C ASP A 325 7.92 -15.66 -2.87
N SER A 326 6.99 -16.52 -3.30
CA SER A 326 6.61 -16.68 -4.72
C SER A 326 6.04 -15.41 -5.36
N ARG A 327 5.69 -14.41 -4.55
CA ARG A 327 5.03 -13.18 -4.98
C ARG A 327 6.00 -12.21 -5.67
N LEU A 328 7.31 -12.41 -5.48
CA LEU A 328 8.38 -11.63 -6.11
C LEU A 328 9.11 -12.47 -7.16
N ASP A 329 9.51 -11.86 -8.27
CA ASP A 329 10.36 -12.54 -9.26
C ASP A 329 11.83 -12.50 -8.86
N SER A 330 12.64 -13.35 -9.49
CA SER A 330 14.09 -13.43 -9.21
C SER A 330 14.82 -12.10 -9.43
N TRP A 331 14.34 -11.28 -10.37
CA TRP A 331 14.93 -9.95 -10.60
C TRP A 331 14.71 -9.05 -9.39
N THR A 332 13.50 -9.06 -8.81
CA THR A 332 13.14 -8.23 -7.66
C THR A 332 13.99 -8.58 -6.44
N HIS A 333 14.14 -9.87 -6.12
CA HIS A 333 15.01 -10.32 -5.03
C HIS A 333 16.47 -9.92 -5.21
N LEU A 334 17.04 -10.17 -6.40
CA LEU A 334 18.44 -9.84 -6.66
C LEU A 334 18.69 -8.32 -6.65
N MET A 335 17.71 -7.53 -7.07
CA MET A 335 17.79 -6.07 -7.00
C MET A 335 17.70 -5.54 -5.57
N ILE A 336 16.89 -6.16 -4.70
CA ILE A 336 16.89 -5.82 -3.26
C ILE A 336 18.31 -5.96 -2.70
N GLN A 337 18.97 -7.10 -2.93
CA GLN A 337 20.32 -7.34 -2.41
C GLN A 337 21.38 -6.39 -3.00
N LEU A 338 21.29 -6.11 -4.30
CA LEU A 338 22.23 -5.24 -4.98
C LEU A 338 22.10 -3.79 -4.48
N LEU A 339 20.88 -3.27 -4.34
CA LEU A 339 20.65 -1.93 -3.80
C LEU A 339 20.99 -1.83 -2.31
N GLN A 340 20.74 -2.88 -1.51
CA GLN A 340 21.15 -2.91 -0.10
C GLN A 340 22.67 -2.80 0.02
N THR A 341 23.40 -3.49 -0.85
CA THR A 341 24.87 -3.43 -0.88
C THR A 341 25.34 -2.03 -1.29
N LYS A 342 24.73 -1.45 -2.34
CA LYS A 342 25.06 -0.10 -2.82
C LYS A 342 24.79 0.96 -1.75
N GLN A 343 23.66 0.88 -1.05
CA GLN A 343 23.30 1.81 0.01
C GLN A 343 24.22 1.67 1.23
N ALA A 344 24.58 0.44 1.62
CA ALA A 344 25.50 0.20 2.74
C ALA A 344 26.91 0.76 2.49
N ALA A 345 27.31 0.88 1.22
CA ALA A 345 28.58 1.49 0.79
C ALA A 345 28.45 3.00 0.51
N TRP A 346 27.26 3.59 0.64
CA TRP A 346 27.02 4.99 0.28
C TRP A 346 27.63 5.94 1.32
N GLU A 347 28.63 6.72 0.89
CA GLU A 347 29.14 7.84 1.66
C GLU A 347 28.48 9.13 1.18
N VAL A 348 27.78 9.83 2.09
CA VAL A 348 27.11 11.09 1.76
C VAL A 348 28.18 12.14 1.41
N PRO A 349 28.19 12.68 0.18
CA PRO A 349 29.19 13.67 -0.21
C PRO A 349 28.89 15.02 0.47
N ASN A 350 29.94 15.78 0.75
CA ASN A 350 29.85 17.16 1.24
C ASN A 350 30.25 18.13 0.12
N ALA A 351 29.48 19.20 -0.10
CA ALA A 351 29.71 20.12 -1.21
C ALA A 351 31.10 20.76 -1.18
N ALA A 352 31.62 21.11 0.01
CA ALA A 352 32.91 21.78 0.16
C ALA A 352 34.10 20.91 -0.27
N THR A 353 33.96 19.58 -0.23
CA THR A 353 35.04 18.64 -0.57
C THR A 353 34.78 17.89 -1.89
N ALA A 354 33.53 17.58 -2.20
CA ALA A 354 33.16 16.81 -3.38
C ALA A 354 33.07 17.67 -4.65
N LEU A 355 32.68 18.94 -4.53
CA LEU A 355 32.58 19.86 -5.66
C LEU A 355 33.96 20.40 -6.04
N LYS A 356 34.40 20.12 -7.27
CA LYS A 356 35.71 20.56 -7.78
C LYS A 356 35.58 21.85 -8.59
N LEU A 357 36.70 22.56 -8.79
CA LEU A 357 36.73 23.65 -9.77
C LEU A 357 36.62 23.07 -11.19
N PRO A 358 35.99 23.77 -12.14
CA PRO A 358 36.00 23.36 -13.54
C PRO A 358 37.42 23.13 -14.06
N GLN A 359 37.63 22.01 -14.73
CA GLN A 359 38.96 21.55 -15.15
C GLN A 359 39.17 21.67 -16.65
N PHE A 360 38.13 21.38 -17.45
CA PHE A 360 38.23 21.38 -18.91
C PHE A 360 36.96 21.94 -19.56
N GLN A 361 37.14 22.59 -20.70
CA GLN A 361 36.08 22.87 -21.66
C GLN A 361 36.30 21.97 -22.88
N LYS A 362 35.38 21.06 -23.15
CA LYS A 362 35.44 20.15 -24.31
C LYS A 362 34.07 19.61 -24.65
N ILE A 363 33.90 19.16 -25.89
CA ILE A 363 32.73 18.36 -26.28
C ILE A 363 32.77 17.04 -25.50
N LEU A 364 31.69 16.72 -24.81
CA LEU A 364 31.60 15.53 -23.98
C LEU A 364 31.24 14.30 -24.83
N PRO A 365 31.81 13.13 -24.53
CA PRO A 365 31.28 11.87 -25.05
C PRO A 365 29.86 11.69 -24.56
N LYS A 366 28.96 11.28 -25.46
CA LYS A 366 27.52 11.20 -25.21
C LYS A 366 26.93 9.90 -25.76
N ILE A 367 25.88 9.40 -25.13
CA ILE A 367 25.04 8.29 -25.63
C ILE A 367 23.63 8.80 -25.95
N ASN A 368 22.96 8.14 -26.90
CA ASN A 368 21.56 8.42 -27.18
C ASN A 368 20.68 7.73 -26.15
N LEU A 369 19.78 8.48 -25.54
CA LEU A 369 18.77 7.96 -24.62
C LEU A 369 17.68 7.22 -25.41
N LEU A 370 17.43 5.97 -25.05
CA LEU A 370 16.61 5.07 -25.87
C LEU A 370 15.19 5.63 -26.10
N HIS A 371 14.67 5.43 -27.31
CA HIS A 371 13.38 5.93 -27.79
C HIS A 371 13.24 7.45 -27.87
N THR A 372 14.33 8.20 -27.66
CA THR A 372 14.38 9.67 -27.80
C THR A 372 15.55 10.08 -28.70
N SER A 373 15.67 11.37 -28.98
CA SER A 373 16.85 12.00 -29.60
C SER A 373 17.75 12.72 -28.59
N ILE A 374 17.54 12.50 -27.28
CA ILE A 374 18.27 13.19 -26.22
C ILE A 374 19.65 12.54 -26.07
N MET A 375 20.70 13.36 -26.11
CA MET A 375 22.08 12.93 -25.93
C MET A 375 22.53 13.17 -24.49
N VAL A 376 22.96 12.12 -23.79
CA VAL A 376 23.36 12.17 -22.39
C VAL A 376 24.88 12.01 -22.28
N PRO A 377 25.61 12.94 -21.62
CA PRO A 377 27.05 12.81 -21.40
C PRO A 377 27.43 11.56 -20.60
N THR A 378 28.65 11.08 -20.80
CA THR A 378 29.19 9.88 -20.12
C THR A 378 30.50 10.13 -19.40
N GLU A 379 30.79 11.39 -19.07
CA GLU A 379 32.00 11.78 -18.37
C GLU A 379 31.67 12.94 -17.45
N ASP A 380 31.67 12.74 -16.14
CA ASP A 380 31.45 13.79 -15.12
C ASP A 380 32.79 14.41 -14.68
N GLU A 381 32.74 15.64 -14.16
CA GLU A 381 33.94 16.39 -13.76
C GLU A 381 34.27 16.23 -12.26
N ASP A 382 33.25 16.00 -11.42
CA ASP A 382 33.40 15.90 -9.97
C ASP A 382 33.60 14.46 -9.54
N THR A 383 32.79 13.56 -10.09
CA THR A 383 32.63 12.21 -9.56
C THR A 383 32.87 11.18 -10.65
N PRO A 384 33.66 10.11 -10.41
CA PRO A 384 33.75 9.01 -11.37
C PRO A 384 32.36 8.38 -11.59
N LEU A 385 32.16 7.80 -12.78
CA LEU A 385 30.96 7.01 -13.03
C LEU A 385 30.89 5.81 -12.07
N ASP A 386 29.68 5.27 -11.89
CA ASP A 386 29.45 4.03 -11.15
C ASP A 386 30.46 2.94 -11.58
N PRO A 387 30.98 2.13 -10.63
CA PRO A 387 31.94 1.08 -10.94
C PRO A 387 31.43 0.16 -12.06
N TRP A 388 32.32 -0.21 -12.98
CA TRP A 388 31.94 -0.97 -14.17
C TRP A 388 31.21 -2.28 -13.84
N TYR A 389 31.56 -2.93 -12.73
CA TYR A 389 30.95 -4.19 -12.30
C TYR A 389 29.52 -4.01 -11.76
N GLU A 390 29.17 -2.87 -11.17
CA GLU A 390 27.79 -2.58 -10.75
C GLU A 390 26.89 -2.42 -11.97
N LYS A 391 27.35 -1.63 -12.95
CA LYS A 391 26.67 -1.51 -14.24
C LYS A 391 26.53 -2.87 -14.92
N ALA A 392 27.60 -3.66 -14.97
CA ALA A 392 27.58 -4.98 -15.59
C ALA A 392 26.59 -5.93 -14.88
N ALA A 393 26.53 -5.91 -13.54
CA ALA A 393 25.59 -6.70 -12.77
C ALA A 393 24.13 -6.29 -13.04
N MET A 394 23.81 -5.00 -12.98
CA MET A 394 22.45 -4.51 -13.28
C MET A 394 22.04 -4.82 -14.72
N VAL A 395 22.94 -4.62 -15.70
CA VAL A 395 22.69 -4.95 -17.11
C VAL A 395 22.49 -6.45 -17.30
N LEU A 396 23.29 -7.30 -16.64
CA LEU A 396 23.12 -8.75 -16.68
C LEU A 396 21.74 -9.15 -16.15
N LEU A 397 21.33 -8.66 -14.97
CA LEU A 397 20.01 -8.94 -14.39
C LEU A 397 18.89 -8.49 -15.33
N ARG A 398 19.00 -7.29 -15.89
CA ARG A 398 18.02 -6.71 -16.84
C ARG A 398 17.84 -7.57 -18.09
N ASP A 399 18.95 -8.00 -18.69
CA ASP A 399 18.96 -8.67 -20.00
C ASP A 399 18.67 -10.16 -19.90
N THR A 400 19.00 -10.81 -18.77
CA THR A 400 18.81 -12.26 -18.58
C THR A 400 17.47 -12.63 -17.97
N LEU A 401 16.92 -11.82 -17.05
CA LEU A 401 15.70 -12.18 -16.34
C LEU A 401 14.45 -11.64 -17.05
N PRO A 402 13.37 -12.44 -17.21
CA PRO A 402 12.13 -11.97 -17.81
C PRO A 402 11.45 -10.91 -16.94
N ILE A 403 10.47 -10.18 -17.51
CA ILE A 403 9.52 -9.40 -16.71
C ILE A 403 8.49 -10.40 -16.16
N GLY A 404 8.54 -10.66 -14.85
CA GLY A 404 7.63 -11.60 -14.19
C GLY A 404 6.41 -10.88 -13.61
N ASP A 405 5.48 -10.44 -14.45
CA ASP A 405 4.20 -9.90 -13.94
C ASP A 405 3.38 -11.03 -13.31
N ASN A 406 3.26 -11.02 -11.98
CA ASN A 406 2.55 -12.06 -11.23
C ASN A 406 1.08 -11.66 -11.05
N PHE A 407 0.21 -12.29 -11.85
CA PHE A 407 -1.24 -12.13 -11.77
C PHE A 407 -1.96 -13.24 -11.00
N THR A 408 -1.21 -14.17 -10.38
CA THR A 408 -1.79 -15.28 -9.62
C THR A 408 -1.82 -14.96 -8.14
N ASP A 409 -0.70 -14.47 -7.60
CA ASP A 409 -0.60 -14.13 -6.18
C ASP A 409 -1.19 -12.72 -5.93
N ASN A 410 -1.97 -12.62 -4.86
CA ASN A 410 -2.59 -11.38 -4.39
C ASN A 410 -2.24 -11.15 -2.92
N TRP A 411 -2.65 -10.00 -2.38
CA TRP A 411 -2.61 -9.74 -0.94
C TRP A 411 -3.49 -10.74 -0.20
N LEU A 412 -3.00 -11.20 0.95
CA LEU A 412 -3.81 -12.03 1.82
C LEU A 412 -4.89 -11.16 2.51
N PRO A 413 -6.05 -11.75 2.85
CA PRO A 413 -7.04 -11.11 3.71
C PRO A 413 -6.42 -10.40 4.93
N GLY A 414 -6.61 -9.09 5.06
CA GLY A 414 -6.09 -8.32 6.18
C GLY A 414 -4.56 -8.19 6.25
N GLU A 415 -3.84 -8.54 5.17
CA GLU A 415 -2.40 -8.36 5.09
C GLU A 415 -2.04 -6.87 5.17
N ASP A 416 -1.07 -6.57 6.01
CA ASP A 416 -0.47 -5.25 6.07
C ASP A 416 0.45 -5.06 4.85
N MET A 417 -0.12 -4.45 3.81
CA MET A 417 0.53 -4.27 2.52
C MET A 417 1.78 -3.38 2.62
N GLU A 418 1.71 -2.28 3.39
CA GLU A 418 2.86 -1.38 3.58
C GLU A 418 3.95 -2.07 4.40
N ALA A 419 3.60 -2.79 5.47
CA ALA A 419 4.59 -3.56 6.25
C ALA A 419 5.27 -4.63 5.41
N TYR A 420 4.54 -5.32 4.52
CA TYR A 420 5.14 -6.26 3.58
C TYR A 420 6.19 -5.58 2.68
N VAL A 421 5.85 -4.44 2.08
CA VAL A 421 6.79 -3.70 1.22
C VAL A 421 7.98 -3.20 2.04
N MET A 422 7.73 -2.58 3.20
CA MET A 422 8.76 -2.04 4.09
C MET A 422 9.63 -3.13 4.71
N GLN A 423 9.16 -4.37 4.84
CA GLN A 423 10.02 -5.49 5.22
C GLN A 423 11.11 -5.76 4.18
N LYS A 424 10.84 -5.51 2.90
CA LYS A 424 11.80 -5.75 1.81
C LYS A 424 12.78 -4.59 1.65
N VAL A 425 12.28 -3.35 1.73
CA VAL A 425 13.07 -2.15 1.37
C VAL A 425 13.25 -1.14 2.51
N GLY A 426 12.69 -1.36 3.69
CA GLY A 426 12.64 -0.38 4.79
C GLY A 426 14.01 0.14 5.24
N LYS A 427 15.04 -0.72 5.24
CA LYS A 427 16.43 -0.32 5.50
C LYS A 427 16.97 0.67 4.45
N MET A 428 16.50 0.53 3.22
CA MET A 428 16.83 1.39 2.08
C MET A 428 15.85 2.52 1.84
N TRP A 429 14.84 2.67 2.68
CA TRP A 429 13.77 3.61 2.40
C TRP A 429 14.27 5.05 2.52
N PRO A 430 13.92 5.93 1.57
CA PRO A 430 14.29 7.34 1.66
C PRO A 430 13.70 8.01 2.88
N ARG A 431 14.22 9.20 3.22
CA ARG A 431 13.68 10.01 4.31
C ARG A 431 12.24 10.42 3.99
N VAL A 432 11.32 10.08 4.90
CA VAL A 432 9.95 10.58 4.91
C VAL A 432 9.94 11.93 5.65
N ASN A 433 9.57 13.00 4.96
CA ASN A 433 9.50 14.36 5.49
C ASN A 433 8.07 14.74 5.92
N VAL A 434 7.05 14.20 5.24
CA VAL A 434 5.64 14.40 5.55
C VAL A 434 4.93 13.05 5.71
N HIS A 435 4.18 12.91 6.80
CA HIS A 435 3.38 11.72 7.06
C HIS A 435 1.94 11.96 6.60
N TRP A 436 1.40 11.00 5.85
CA TRP A 436 0.01 11.02 5.37
C TRP A 436 -0.85 10.12 6.24
N ASN A 437 -1.60 10.74 7.16
CA ASN A 437 -2.50 10.04 8.09
C ASN A 437 -3.84 9.68 7.43
N ASP A 438 -4.19 10.37 6.35
CA ASP A 438 -5.41 10.20 5.58
C ASP A 438 -5.00 10.01 4.12
N ARG A 439 -5.20 8.81 3.60
CA ARG A 439 -4.68 8.39 2.29
C ARG A 439 -5.77 8.09 1.27
N TYR A 440 -6.96 7.69 1.72
CA TYR A 440 -7.99 7.12 0.86
C TYR A 440 -9.24 7.99 0.74
N SER A 441 -9.51 8.87 1.71
CA SER A 441 -10.72 9.69 1.68
C SER A 441 -10.72 10.71 0.55
N ASP A 442 -11.87 11.31 0.31
CA ASP A 442 -12.00 12.45 -0.62
C ASP A 442 -11.10 13.60 -0.19
N ARG A 443 -10.99 13.84 1.12
CA ARG A 443 -10.05 14.82 1.69
C ARG A 443 -8.60 14.48 1.36
N ALA A 444 -8.19 13.21 1.35
CA ALA A 444 -6.83 12.83 0.95
C ALA A 444 -6.55 13.19 -0.51
N LEU A 445 -7.52 12.96 -1.40
CA LEU A 445 -7.43 13.36 -2.81
C LEU A 445 -7.31 14.88 -2.96
N GLU A 446 -8.12 15.65 -2.24
CA GLU A 446 -8.06 17.11 -2.18
C GLU A 446 -6.70 17.60 -1.67
N LEU A 447 -6.17 16.98 -0.61
CA LEU A 447 -4.85 17.32 -0.07
C LEU A 447 -3.72 16.97 -1.06
N ILE A 448 -3.79 15.87 -1.79
CA ILE A 448 -2.80 15.56 -2.84
C ILE A 448 -2.80 16.65 -3.92
N ALA A 449 -3.98 17.08 -4.36
CA ALA A 449 -4.15 18.09 -5.40
C ALA A 449 -3.70 19.48 -4.95
N PHE A 450 -4.10 19.92 -3.75
CA PHE A 450 -3.95 21.32 -3.32
C PHE A 450 -2.84 21.54 -2.26
N ASN A 451 -2.29 20.48 -1.65
CA ASN A 451 -1.24 20.56 -0.62
C ASN A 451 -0.10 19.54 -0.81
N GLY A 452 -0.21 18.63 -1.78
CA GLY A 452 0.76 17.55 -2.04
C GLY A 452 1.51 17.73 -3.36
N PHE A 453 1.94 16.61 -3.93
CA PHE A 453 2.74 16.56 -5.17
C PHE A 453 1.92 16.76 -6.46
N GLY A 454 0.59 16.98 -6.36
CA GLY A 454 -0.27 17.29 -7.51
C GLY A 454 -0.40 18.79 -7.81
N GLN A 455 0.08 19.66 -6.92
CA GLN A 455 -0.20 21.10 -6.95
C GLN A 455 0.26 21.81 -8.23
N HIS A 456 1.38 21.41 -8.83
CA HIS A 456 1.90 22.01 -10.07
C HIS A 456 1.04 21.71 -11.30
N LEU A 457 0.05 20.83 -11.16
CA LEU A 457 -0.87 20.40 -12.23
C LEU A 457 -2.29 20.90 -12.08
N VAL A 458 -2.61 21.57 -10.96
CA VAL A 458 -3.92 22.20 -10.79
C VAL A 458 -4.06 23.30 -11.83
N GLU A 459 -5.12 23.27 -12.61
CA GLU A 459 -5.47 24.36 -13.52
C GLU A 459 -6.92 24.79 -13.33
N LYS A 460 -7.14 26.10 -13.46
CA LYS A 460 -8.49 26.66 -13.52
C LYS A 460 -9.12 26.32 -14.87
N LEU A 461 -10.35 25.80 -14.84
CA LEU A 461 -11.11 25.54 -16.05
C LEU A 461 -11.44 26.87 -16.74
N ASN A 462 -11.31 26.90 -18.08
CA ASN A 462 -11.68 28.07 -18.88
C ASN A 462 -13.16 28.44 -18.66
N ASP A 463 -14.02 27.42 -18.69
CA ASP A 463 -15.44 27.51 -18.40
C ASP A 463 -15.77 26.55 -17.25
N PRO A 464 -16.22 27.05 -16.09
CA PRO A 464 -16.72 26.20 -15.02
C PRO A 464 -17.84 25.29 -15.52
N HIS A 465 -17.86 24.03 -15.07
CA HIS A 465 -18.94 23.12 -15.45
C HIS A 465 -20.21 23.39 -14.63
N ASP A 466 -21.37 22.98 -15.16
CA ASP A 466 -22.68 23.15 -14.51
C ASP A 466 -22.80 22.44 -13.15
N ASP A 467 -21.96 21.42 -12.90
CA ASP A 467 -21.90 20.69 -11.63
C ASP A 467 -21.03 21.38 -10.56
N GLY A 468 -20.51 22.57 -10.85
CA GLY A 468 -19.66 23.34 -9.95
C GLY A 468 -18.17 23.04 -10.06
N SER A 469 -17.74 22.19 -11.00
CA SER A 469 -16.32 22.01 -11.32
C SER A 469 -15.69 23.34 -11.74
N TYR A 470 -14.56 23.68 -11.12
CA TYR A 470 -13.87 24.96 -11.29
C TYR A 470 -12.36 24.79 -11.50
N TYR A 471 -11.76 23.81 -10.84
CA TYR A 471 -10.38 23.38 -11.05
C TYR A 471 -10.33 21.95 -11.59
N GLY A 472 -9.26 21.62 -12.30
CA GLY A 472 -8.99 20.29 -12.82
C GLY A 472 -7.53 19.87 -12.65
N ILE A 473 -7.30 18.57 -12.56
CA ILE A 473 -6.03 17.92 -12.87
C ILE A 473 -6.33 16.90 -13.97
N LEU A 474 -5.90 17.20 -15.20
CA LEU A 474 -6.30 16.45 -16.39
C LEU A 474 -5.23 15.42 -16.78
N LEU A 475 -5.51 14.14 -16.55
CA LEU A 475 -4.60 13.02 -16.80
C LEU A 475 -5.20 11.95 -17.72
N ASP A 476 -6.45 12.06 -18.16
CA ASP A 476 -7.12 11.05 -19.00
C ASP A 476 -6.46 10.90 -20.38
N PHE A 477 -5.61 11.86 -20.78
CA PHE A 477 -4.71 11.68 -21.94
C PHE A 477 -3.87 10.40 -21.83
N MET A 478 -3.56 9.92 -20.61
CA MET A 478 -2.77 8.72 -20.36
C MET A 478 -3.52 7.43 -20.71
N HIS A 479 -4.83 7.49 -20.95
CA HIS A 479 -5.65 6.34 -21.31
C HIS A 479 -5.20 5.67 -22.62
N VAL A 480 -4.57 6.43 -23.52
CA VAL A 480 -4.02 5.92 -24.78
C VAL A 480 -2.71 5.15 -24.61
N LEU A 481 -2.02 5.29 -23.46
CA LEU A 481 -0.73 4.65 -23.23
C LEU A 481 -0.88 3.13 -23.23
N GLU A 482 -0.03 2.44 -23.98
CA GLU A 482 -0.05 1.00 -24.04
C GLU A 482 0.49 0.39 -22.75
N VAL A 483 -0.27 -0.54 -22.17
CA VAL A 483 0.07 -1.24 -20.92
C VAL A 483 0.21 -2.73 -21.20
N ARG A 484 1.04 -3.41 -20.42
CA ARG A 484 1.24 -4.85 -20.52
C ARG A 484 -0.07 -5.57 -20.20
N PRO A 485 -0.37 -6.71 -20.87
CA PRO A 485 -1.60 -7.45 -20.66
C PRO A 485 -1.83 -7.80 -19.19
N GLY A 486 -3.06 -7.61 -18.71
CA GLY A 486 -3.46 -7.87 -17.32
C GLY A 486 -3.52 -6.63 -16.44
N TYR A 487 -2.79 -5.56 -16.77
CA TYR A 487 -2.87 -4.30 -16.03
C TYR A 487 -3.99 -3.37 -16.53
N ALA A 488 -4.46 -2.54 -15.61
CA ALA A 488 -5.37 -1.43 -15.87
C ALA A 488 -4.73 -0.35 -16.75
N LYS A 489 -5.57 0.39 -17.47
CA LYS A 489 -5.14 1.62 -18.15
C LYS A 489 -4.94 2.75 -17.15
N TYR A 490 -3.90 3.54 -17.38
CA TYR A 490 -3.73 4.85 -16.73
C TYR A 490 -4.76 5.85 -17.24
N GLY A 491 -4.81 7.01 -16.57
CA GLY A 491 -5.62 8.15 -16.94
C GLY A 491 -6.86 8.28 -16.07
N ALA A 492 -7.10 9.52 -15.64
CA ALA A 492 -8.31 9.98 -14.97
C ALA A 492 -8.19 11.50 -14.79
N ASP A 493 -9.21 12.25 -15.18
CA ASP A 493 -9.33 13.67 -14.88
C ASP A 493 -10.06 13.85 -13.55
N ALA A 494 -9.48 14.55 -12.59
CA ALA A 494 -10.17 14.92 -11.35
C ALA A 494 -10.60 16.39 -11.41
N PHE A 495 -11.85 16.65 -11.03
CA PHE A 495 -12.45 17.97 -11.02
C PHE A 495 -12.84 18.38 -9.62
N PHE A 496 -12.61 19.66 -9.31
CA PHE A 496 -12.79 20.21 -7.97
C PHE A 496 -13.60 21.51 -8.02
N THR A 497 -14.33 21.80 -6.94
CA THR A 497 -15.04 23.06 -6.75
C THR A 497 -14.06 24.23 -6.59
N ARG A 498 -14.61 25.44 -6.56
CA ARG A 498 -13.85 26.67 -6.26
C ARG A 498 -13.15 26.64 -4.90
N ASP A 499 -13.64 25.86 -3.94
CA ASP A 499 -13.03 25.71 -2.61
C ASP A 499 -12.09 24.50 -2.53
N GLY A 500 -11.78 23.87 -3.67
CA GLY A 500 -10.87 22.72 -3.74
C GLY A 500 -11.49 21.41 -3.29
N LYS A 501 -12.83 21.28 -3.30
CA LYS A 501 -13.54 20.02 -2.95
C LYS A 501 -13.75 19.15 -4.16
N VAL A 502 -13.53 17.84 -4.04
CA VAL A 502 -13.71 16.94 -5.20
C VAL A 502 -15.17 16.89 -5.63
N VAL A 503 -15.41 17.04 -6.94
CA VAL A 503 -16.74 16.98 -7.56
C VAL A 503 -16.94 15.65 -8.25
N LYS A 504 -15.99 15.27 -9.12
CA LYS A 504 -16.06 14.08 -9.96
C LYS A 504 -14.70 13.65 -10.46
N ILE A 505 -14.62 12.41 -10.92
CA ILE A 505 -13.50 11.88 -11.70
C ILE A 505 -14.04 11.39 -13.04
N VAL A 506 -13.39 11.76 -14.14
CA VAL A 506 -13.67 11.24 -15.48
C VAL A 506 -12.54 10.30 -15.89
N ARG A 507 -12.86 9.03 -16.17
CA ARG A 507 -11.87 8.02 -16.57
C ARG A 507 -12.38 7.20 -17.75
N GLY A 508 -11.64 7.18 -18.85
CA GLY A 508 -11.98 6.38 -20.04
C GLY A 508 -13.37 6.73 -20.60
N GLY A 509 -13.73 8.02 -20.55
CA GLY A 509 -15.03 8.53 -21.00
C GLY A 509 -16.21 8.35 -20.02
N ASN A 510 -16.01 7.69 -18.87
CA ASN A 510 -17.04 7.53 -17.84
C ASN A 510 -16.85 8.57 -16.74
N THR A 511 -17.97 9.09 -16.20
CA THR A 511 -17.97 10.04 -15.08
C THR A 511 -18.39 9.33 -13.80
N TYR A 512 -17.66 9.60 -12.72
CA TYR A 512 -17.88 9.05 -11.39
C TYR A 512 -17.94 10.18 -10.37
N MET A 513 -18.84 10.07 -9.40
CA MET A 513 -19.07 11.05 -8.34
C MET A 513 -18.92 10.41 -6.95
N PRO A 514 -18.69 11.22 -5.90
CA PRO A 514 -18.75 10.75 -4.52
C PRO A 514 -20.05 10.00 -4.23
N GLY A 515 -19.93 8.78 -3.71
CA GLY A 515 -21.07 7.90 -3.41
C GLY A 515 -21.34 6.81 -4.45
N ASP A 516 -20.72 6.88 -5.64
CA ASP A 516 -20.80 5.79 -6.62
C ASP A 516 -20.06 4.53 -6.15
N ASP A 517 -20.55 3.35 -6.55
CA ASP A 517 -19.97 2.05 -6.19
C ASP A 517 -18.50 1.90 -6.59
N GLN A 518 -18.04 2.65 -7.60
CA GLN A 518 -16.67 2.59 -8.09
C GLN A 518 -15.80 3.74 -7.57
N TRP A 519 -16.33 4.62 -6.71
CA TRP A 519 -15.68 5.87 -6.33
C TRP A 519 -14.27 5.68 -5.75
N GLU A 520 -14.10 4.74 -4.82
CA GLU A 520 -12.80 4.47 -4.20
C GLU A 520 -11.77 3.94 -5.20
N TYR A 521 -12.21 3.08 -6.12
CA TYR A 521 -11.36 2.55 -7.18
C TYR A 521 -10.89 3.64 -8.15
N VAL A 522 -11.78 4.54 -8.57
CA VAL A 522 -11.40 5.62 -9.51
C VAL A 522 -10.53 6.68 -8.86
N LYS A 523 -10.70 6.95 -7.55
CA LYS A 523 -9.75 7.77 -6.77
C LYS A 523 -8.36 7.14 -6.74
N PHE A 524 -8.26 5.82 -6.57
CA PHE A 524 -6.99 5.11 -6.67
C PHE A 524 -6.38 5.20 -8.07
N CYS A 525 -7.19 5.04 -9.12
CA CYS A 525 -6.74 5.20 -10.51
C CYS A 525 -6.18 6.60 -10.79
N PHE A 526 -6.84 7.65 -10.29
CA PHE A 526 -6.36 9.02 -10.41
C PHE A 526 -5.02 9.20 -9.69
N ARG A 527 -4.94 8.84 -8.39
CA ARG A 527 -3.70 8.98 -7.59
C ARG A 527 -2.52 8.23 -8.22
N SER A 528 -2.77 7.03 -8.75
CA SER A 528 -1.76 6.21 -9.41
C SER A 528 -1.35 6.73 -10.79
N SER A 529 -2.29 7.33 -11.53
CA SER A 529 -1.98 8.00 -12.81
C SER A 529 -1.17 9.28 -12.57
N LEU A 530 -1.51 10.04 -11.54
CA LEU A 530 -0.75 11.21 -11.10
C LEU A 530 0.68 10.84 -10.73
N ASN A 531 0.87 9.79 -9.92
CA ASN A 531 2.19 9.24 -9.60
C ASN A 531 2.99 8.88 -10.85
N THR A 532 2.37 8.22 -11.82
CA THR A 532 3.02 7.84 -13.09
C THR A 532 3.44 9.05 -13.90
N LYS A 533 2.55 10.05 -14.04
CA LYS A 533 2.84 11.30 -14.74
C LYS A 533 4.01 12.04 -14.08
N VAL A 534 3.97 12.22 -12.76
CA VAL A 534 5.00 12.95 -12.03
C VAL A 534 6.34 12.23 -12.09
N THR A 535 6.37 10.93 -11.79
CA THR A 535 7.61 10.13 -11.77
C THR A 535 8.25 10.05 -13.16
N ALA A 536 7.50 9.64 -14.17
CA ALA A 536 8.07 9.36 -15.49
C ALA A 536 8.25 10.64 -16.32
N VAL A 537 7.22 11.48 -16.39
CA VAL A 537 7.19 12.61 -17.33
C VAL A 537 7.84 13.84 -16.72
N ASP A 538 7.36 14.30 -15.58
CA ASP A 538 7.85 15.57 -15.01
C ASP A 538 9.26 15.43 -14.45
N HIS A 539 9.49 14.36 -13.68
CA HIS A 539 10.74 14.16 -12.96
C HIS A 539 11.82 13.55 -13.87
N LEU A 540 11.67 12.29 -14.28
CA LEU A 540 12.71 11.56 -14.99
C LEU A 540 13.00 12.11 -16.41
N LEU A 541 11.97 12.40 -17.19
CA LEU A 541 12.17 13.01 -18.51
C LEU A 541 12.43 14.52 -18.38
N GLY A 542 11.49 15.26 -17.77
CA GLY A 542 11.51 16.73 -17.74
C GLY A 542 12.68 17.33 -16.97
N ILE A 543 12.90 16.92 -15.72
CA ILE A 543 13.98 17.49 -14.89
C ILE A 543 15.33 16.85 -15.19
N HIS A 544 15.44 15.52 -15.11
CA HIS A 544 16.72 14.84 -15.30
C HIS A 544 17.21 14.95 -16.76
N SER A 545 16.45 14.36 -17.68
CA SER A 545 16.92 14.11 -19.05
C SER A 545 16.89 15.35 -19.94
N MET A 546 16.04 16.33 -19.62
CA MET A 546 15.97 17.60 -20.34
C MET A 546 16.69 18.71 -19.58
N VAL A 547 16.16 19.22 -18.46
CA VAL A 547 16.72 20.42 -17.82
C VAL A 547 18.16 20.20 -17.33
N ALA A 548 18.39 19.24 -16.43
CA ALA A 548 19.70 19.02 -15.83
C ALA A 548 20.74 18.59 -16.87
N ASN A 549 20.35 17.71 -17.80
CA ASN A 549 21.21 17.23 -18.87
C ASN A 549 21.65 18.36 -19.82
N TYR A 550 20.72 19.20 -20.28
CA TYR A 550 21.03 20.28 -21.23
C TYR A 550 21.84 21.39 -20.56
N LEU A 551 21.50 21.77 -19.31
CA LEU A 551 22.28 22.74 -18.53
C LEU A 551 23.72 22.27 -18.31
N THR A 552 23.88 21.02 -17.90
CA THR A 552 25.20 20.44 -17.64
C THR A 552 26.02 20.32 -18.92
N THR A 553 25.40 19.86 -20.02
CA THR A 553 26.09 19.72 -21.30
C THR A 553 26.51 21.09 -21.85
N SER A 554 25.57 22.05 -21.91
CA SER A 554 25.84 23.38 -22.43
C SER A 554 26.94 24.10 -21.65
N SER A 555 26.84 24.08 -20.32
CA SER A 555 27.81 24.77 -19.47
C SER A 555 29.22 24.18 -19.61
N ARG A 556 29.36 22.87 -19.83
CA ARG A 556 30.67 22.20 -19.93
C ARG A 556 31.30 22.26 -21.32
N GLU A 557 30.47 22.30 -22.36
CA GLU A 557 30.96 22.32 -23.74
C GLU A 557 31.30 23.74 -24.21
N TYR A 558 30.53 24.74 -23.78
CA TYR A 558 30.58 26.09 -24.38
C TYR A 558 31.10 27.20 -23.46
N LEU A 559 31.12 27.00 -22.15
CA LEU A 559 31.68 27.98 -21.22
C LEU A 559 33.11 27.61 -20.80
N PRO A 560 34.10 28.51 -20.94
CA PRO A 560 35.45 28.31 -20.42
C PRO A 560 35.47 28.02 -18.91
N VAL A 561 36.51 27.31 -18.45
CA VAL A 561 36.62 26.88 -17.04
C VAL A 561 36.57 28.01 -16.02
N ASN A 562 37.07 29.20 -16.38
CA ASN A 562 37.06 30.41 -15.55
C ASN A 562 35.96 31.40 -15.95
N HIS A 563 35.00 30.99 -16.79
CA HIS A 563 33.89 31.86 -17.18
C HIS A 563 32.94 32.09 -15.99
N PRO A 564 32.45 33.32 -15.74
CA PRO A 564 31.59 33.61 -14.58
C PRO A 564 30.33 32.74 -14.53
N LEU A 565 29.65 32.56 -15.67
CA LEU A 565 28.48 31.68 -15.72
C LEU A 565 28.82 30.20 -15.45
N ARG A 566 29.99 29.71 -15.88
CA ARG A 566 30.42 28.32 -15.61
C ARG A 566 30.54 28.10 -14.10
N ARG A 567 31.03 29.10 -13.38
CA ARG A 567 31.28 29.06 -11.93
C ARG A 567 29.99 29.18 -11.14
N LEU A 568 29.04 30.02 -11.59
CA LEU A 568 27.69 30.10 -11.03
C LEU A 568 26.92 28.77 -11.17
N ILE A 569 26.97 28.15 -12.36
CA ILE A 569 26.19 26.93 -12.66
C ILE A 569 26.79 25.69 -12.00
N LYS A 570 28.11 25.66 -11.77
CA LYS A 570 28.86 24.48 -11.31
C LYS A 570 28.20 23.74 -10.14
N PRO A 571 27.83 24.38 -9.01
CA PRO A 571 27.19 23.68 -7.88
C PRO A 571 25.92 22.94 -8.28
N PHE A 572 25.09 23.56 -9.13
CA PHE A 572 23.78 23.08 -9.55
C PHE A 572 23.82 22.03 -10.68
N THR A 573 25.01 21.55 -11.02
CA THR A 573 25.24 20.46 -12.00
C THR A 573 26.05 19.31 -11.40
N PHE A 574 26.26 19.35 -10.08
CA PHE A 574 27.00 18.31 -9.36
C PHE A 574 26.40 16.94 -9.64
N ARG A 575 27.23 16.00 -10.11
CA ARG A 575 26.86 14.61 -10.40
C ARG A 575 25.73 14.37 -11.40
N SER A 576 25.18 15.41 -12.02
CA SER A 576 24.06 15.26 -12.96
C SER A 576 24.42 14.37 -14.15
N VAL A 577 25.68 14.36 -14.60
CA VAL A 577 26.11 13.40 -15.64
C VAL A 577 26.10 11.96 -15.13
N VAL A 578 26.61 11.72 -13.91
CA VAL A 578 26.67 10.38 -13.32
C VAL A 578 25.28 9.77 -13.27
N ILE A 579 24.32 10.50 -12.69
CA ILE A 579 22.97 9.96 -12.49
C ILE A 579 22.19 9.84 -13.80
N ASN A 580 22.26 10.82 -14.69
CA ASN A 580 21.53 10.75 -15.97
C ASN A 580 22.09 9.62 -16.85
N TYR A 581 23.41 9.39 -16.82
CA TYR A 581 24.01 8.25 -17.49
C TYR A 581 23.56 6.92 -16.87
N ALA A 582 23.47 6.84 -15.53
CA ALA A 582 22.93 5.67 -14.84
C ALA A 582 21.48 5.38 -15.23
N ALA A 583 20.63 6.39 -15.19
CA ALA A 583 19.23 6.31 -15.59
C ALA A 583 19.04 5.81 -17.03
N ALA A 584 19.93 6.18 -17.96
CA ALA A 584 19.85 5.75 -19.36
C ALA A 584 19.88 4.22 -19.53
N TRP A 585 20.64 3.49 -18.72
CA TRP A 585 20.71 2.03 -18.80
C TRP A 585 19.90 1.30 -17.71
N ALA A 586 19.59 1.97 -16.59
CA ALA A 586 18.82 1.39 -15.47
C ALA A 586 17.31 1.66 -15.55
N LEU A 587 16.89 2.84 -16.02
CA LEU A 587 15.48 3.28 -16.03
C LEU A 587 14.88 3.32 -17.43
N PHE A 588 15.56 3.95 -18.40
CA PHE A 588 15.03 4.12 -19.76
C PHE A 588 15.06 2.84 -20.60
N TRP A 589 16.01 1.94 -20.33
CA TRP A 589 16.19 0.74 -21.12
C TRP A 589 15.04 -0.28 -20.89
N PRO A 590 14.56 -0.98 -21.93
CA PRO A 590 13.55 -2.03 -21.81
C PRO A 590 13.97 -3.06 -20.78
N LYS A 591 13.03 -3.44 -19.91
CA LYS A 591 13.25 -4.34 -18.76
C LYS A 591 14.10 -3.73 -17.65
N GLY A 592 14.44 -2.45 -17.74
CA GLY A 592 14.98 -1.66 -16.64
C GLY A 592 13.96 -1.46 -15.52
N MET A 593 14.35 -0.79 -14.45
CA MET A 593 13.53 -0.66 -13.24
C MET A 593 12.22 0.08 -13.54
N LEU A 594 12.23 1.15 -14.35
CA LEU A 594 11.00 1.88 -14.71
C LEU A 594 10.01 0.97 -15.46
N HIS A 595 10.49 0.25 -16.49
CA HIS A 595 9.63 -0.68 -17.25
C HIS A 595 9.05 -1.77 -16.34
N ARG A 596 9.78 -2.22 -15.31
CA ARG A 596 9.31 -3.23 -14.36
C ARG A 596 8.38 -2.68 -13.26
N GLY A 597 8.58 -1.43 -12.85
CA GLY A 597 7.82 -0.77 -11.80
C GLY A 597 6.47 -0.20 -12.26
N PHE A 598 6.34 0.10 -13.55
CA PHE A 598 5.11 0.62 -14.16
C PHE A 598 4.48 -0.43 -15.09
N ALA A 599 3.20 -0.28 -15.39
CA ALA A 599 2.41 -1.19 -16.24
C ALA A 599 2.69 -1.02 -17.74
N LEU A 600 3.42 0.02 -18.17
CA LEU A 600 3.62 0.34 -19.59
C LEU A 600 4.31 -0.78 -20.38
N THR A 601 3.93 -1.00 -21.64
CA THR A 601 4.78 -1.76 -22.57
C THR A 601 5.99 -0.93 -23.00
N GLU A 602 6.92 -1.51 -23.77
CA GLU A 602 7.99 -0.72 -24.41
C GLU A 602 7.42 0.38 -25.32
N GLN A 603 6.34 0.09 -26.04
CA GLN A 603 5.64 1.09 -26.85
C GLN A 603 4.92 2.13 -25.98
N GLY A 604 4.33 1.73 -24.85
CA GLY A 604 3.76 2.65 -23.86
C GLY A 604 4.80 3.61 -23.25
N MET A 605 6.01 3.10 -22.98
CA MET A 605 7.16 3.91 -22.57
C MET A 605 7.52 4.94 -23.64
N LYS A 606 7.63 4.52 -24.91
CA LYS A 606 7.87 5.45 -26.02
C LYS A 606 6.79 6.52 -26.13
N GLN A 607 5.51 6.14 -26.06
CA GLN A 607 4.38 7.09 -26.10
C GLN A 607 4.47 8.11 -24.95
N THR A 608 4.88 7.66 -23.77
CA THR A 608 5.11 8.52 -22.59
C THR A 608 6.22 9.54 -22.86
N TRP A 609 7.32 9.13 -23.50
CA TRP A 609 8.42 10.02 -23.88
C TRP A 609 8.04 11.01 -24.97
N ASP A 610 7.37 10.54 -26.03
CA ASP A 610 6.87 11.40 -27.10
C ASP A 610 5.93 12.47 -26.55
N TYR A 611 5.04 12.10 -25.62
CA TYR A 611 4.13 13.02 -24.94
C TYR A 611 4.88 14.11 -24.17
N GLY A 612 5.84 13.72 -23.32
CA GLY A 612 6.57 14.64 -22.46
C GLY A 612 7.43 15.62 -23.27
N ILE A 613 8.14 15.13 -24.29
CA ILE A 613 8.95 15.96 -25.19
C ILE A 613 8.07 16.97 -25.93
N ALA A 614 6.91 16.55 -26.43
CA ALA A 614 6.01 17.41 -27.19
C ALA A 614 5.34 18.52 -26.35
N ARG A 615 5.26 18.35 -25.02
CA ARG A 615 4.62 19.31 -24.09
C ARG A 615 5.59 20.08 -23.21
N PHE A 616 6.88 19.81 -23.30
CA PHE A 616 7.87 20.61 -22.60
C PHE A 616 7.85 22.04 -23.16
N ASN A 617 7.84 23.02 -22.26
CA ASN A 617 7.96 24.42 -22.61
C ASN A 617 8.71 25.17 -21.51
N PHE A 618 9.59 26.09 -21.90
CA PHE A 618 10.26 26.94 -20.92
C PHE A 618 9.27 27.96 -20.35
N THR A 619 9.06 27.90 -19.04
CA THR A 619 8.29 28.90 -18.29
C THR A 619 9.00 29.17 -16.98
N THR A 620 9.09 30.45 -16.59
CA THR A 620 9.56 30.79 -15.25
C THR A 620 8.51 30.41 -14.21
N PHE A 621 8.91 30.19 -12.96
CA PHE A 621 7.99 29.80 -11.90
C PHE A 621 6.82 30.79 -11.74
N PRO A 622 7.01 32.13 -11.77
CA PRO A 622 5.90 33.07 -11.76
C PRO A 622 4.97 32.94 -12.98
N GLN A 623 5.52 32.63 -14.16
CA GLN A 623 4.73 32.41 -15.36
C GLN A 623 3.89 31.13 -15.26
N GLN A 624 4.47 30.04 -14.74
CA GLN A 624 3.76 28.79 -14.50
C GLN A 624 2.68 28.96 -13.42
N MET A 625 2.98 29.65 -12.33
CA MET A 625 1.99 30.00 -11.31
C MET A 625 0.83 30.80 -11.92
N ALA A 626 1.12 31.78 -12.77
CA ALA A 626 0.10 32.57 -13.44
C ALA A 626 -0.72 31.74 -14.45
N SER A 627 -0.10 30.79 -15.17
CA SER A 627 -0.79 29.96 -16.16
C SER A 627 -1.78 28.99 -15.53
N GLN A 628 -1.55 28.54 -14.30
CA GLN A 628 -2.49 27.70 -13.55
C GLN A 628 -3.82 28.43 -13.24
N GLY A 629 -3.81 29.77 -13.21
CA GLY A 629 -5.02 30.59 -13.03
C GLY A 629 -5.75 30.39 -11.69
N VAL A 630 -5.09 29.83 -10.68
CA VAL A 630 -5.67 29.55 -9.36
C VAL A 630 -5.98 30.87 -8.65
N ASP A 631 -7.26 31.11 -8.32
CA ASP A 631 -7.74 32.43 -7.89
C ASP A 631 -8.56 32.44 -6.59
N SER A 632 -8.86 31.28 -6.02
CA SER A 632 -9.71 31.16 -4.82
C SER A 632 -9.08 30.36 -3.68
N VAL A 633 -8.16 29.45 -3.98
CA VAL A 633 -7.43 28.65 -2.99
C VAL A 633 -5.97 29.05 -2.98
N LYS A 634 -5.32 28.94 -1.82
CA LYS A 634 -3.89 29.18 -1.69
C LYS A 634 -3.14 27.85 -1.79
N LEU A 635 -2.24 27.74 -2.75
CA LEU A 635 -1.36 26.59 -2.89
C LEU A 635 -0.06 26.85 -2.11
N PRO A 636 0.32 25.98 -1.15
CA PRO A 636 1.68 25.97 -0.60
C PRO A 636 2.78 25.96 -1.66
N TYR A 637 2.55 25.27 -2.78
CA TYR A 637 3.41 25.28 -3.97
C TYR A 637 3.66 26.70 -4.49
N HIS A 638 2.61 27.52 -4.62
CA HIS A 638 2.73 28.92 -5.08
C HIS A 638 3.44 29.78 -4.05
N GLU A 639 3.03 29.73 -2.78
CA GLU A 639 3.59 30.59 -1.73
C GLU A 639 5.08 30.32 -1.50
N ASP A 640 5.45 29.07 -1.27
CA ASP A 640 6.84 28.73 -0.95
C ASP A 640 7.72 28.70 -2.20
N GLY A 641 7.16 28.27 -3.33
CA GLY A 641 7.87 28.25 -4.61
C GLY A 641 8.17 29.66 -5.13
N LEU A 642 7.25 30.62 -4.98
CA LEU A 642 7.50 32.01 -5.39
C LEU A 642 8.56 32.67 -4.51
N ASP A 643 8.54 32.41 -3.20
CA ASP A 643 9.58 32.92 -2.30
C ASP A 643 10.95 32.30 -2.62
N TYR A 644 11.01 31.00 -2.91
CA TYR A 644 12.22 30.33 -3.35
C TYR A 644 12.74 30.90 -4.68
N TRP A 645 11.85 31.09 -5.65
CA TRP A 645 12.14 31.75 -6.93
C TRP A 645 12.77 33.13 -6.71
N ASN A 646 12.19 33.95 -5.84
CA ASN A 646 12.67 35.31 -5.57
C ASN A 646 14.09 35.30 -4.96
N VAL A 647 14.36 34.35 -4.04
CA VAL A 647 15.70 34.16 -3.47
C VAL A 647 16.70 33.78 -4.57
N LEU A 648 16.36 32.81 -5.42
CA LEU A 648 17.20 32.37 -6.54
C LEU A 648 17.45 33.48 -7.56
N ARG A 649 16.39 34.16 -8.01
CA ARG A 649 16.49 35.24 -8.98
C ARG A 649 17.33 36.38 -8.43
N THR A 650 17.18 36.74 -7.16
CA THR A 650 18.03 37.75 -6.51
C THR A 650 19.51 37.34 -6.51
N PHE A 651 19.81 36.10 -6.12
CA PHE A 651 21.18 35.58 -6.12
C PHE A 651 21.81 35.61 -7.51
N VAL A 652 21.12 35.06 -8.51
CA VAL A 652 21.58 35.04 -9.91
C VAL A 652 21.78 36.45 -10.45
N SER A 653 20.84 37.37 -10.19
CA SER A 653 20.94 38.76 -10.66
C SER A 653 22.18 39.43 -10.13
N ASN A 654 22.35 39.41 -8.80
CA ASN A 654 23.49 40.03 -8.14
C ASN A 654 24.81 39.45 -8.62
N TYR A 655 24.85 38.14 -8.89
CA TYR A 655 26.04 37.48 -9.42
C TYR A 655 26.35 37.91 -10.85
N VAL A 656 25.36 37.83 -11.75
CA VAL A 656 25.53 38.16 -13.17
C VAL A 656 25.90 39.64 -13.35
N ASP A 657 25.33 40.53 -12.52
CA ASP A 657 25.62 41.97 -12.53
C ASP A 657 27.06 42.32 -12.09
N LEU A 658 27.81 41.39 -11.47
CA LEU A 658 29.24 41.58 -11.23
C LEU A 658 30.06 41.55 -12.53
N TYR A 659 29.57 40.86 -13.56
CA TYR A 659 30.36 40.52 -14.75
C TYR A 659 29.76 41.06 -16.06
N TYR A 660 28.46 41.38 -16.11
CA TYR A 660 27.79 41.92 -17.29
C TYR A 660 27.05 43.21 -16.95
N THR A 661 27.28 44.26 -17.74
CA THR A 661 26.73 45.61 -17.49
C THR A 661 25.49 45.94 -18.30
N GLY A 662 25.10 45.09 -19.26
CA GLY A 662 23.95 45.29 -20.14
C GLY A 662 23.87 44.23 -21.24
N ASP A 663 22.84 44.33 -22.09
CA ASP A 663 22.57 43.38 -23.17
C ASP A 663 23.74 43.25 -24.15
N ASP A 664 24.37 44.38 -24.52
CA ASP A 664 25.53 44.39 -25.42
C ASP A 664 26.68 43.51 -24.91
N ALA A 665 26.94 43.50 -23.61
CA ALA A 665 28.02 42.71 -23.01
C ALA A 665 27.73 41.20 -23.12
N VAL A 666 26.46 40.81 -22.97
CA VAL A 666 26.02 39.41 -23.10
C VAL A 666 26.02 38.98 -24.56
N GLN A 667 25.54 39.83 -25.46
CA GLN A 667 25.43 39.56 -26.90
C GLN A 667 26.78 39.59 -27.64
N GLN A 668 27.84 40.14 -27.02
CA GLN A 668 29.20 40.10 -27.55
C GLN A 668 30.03 38.92 -27.01
N ASP A 669 29.53 38.22 -25.99
CA ASP A 669 30.22 37.08 -25.41
C ASP A 669 29.89 35.80 -26.19
N GLN A 670 30.84 35.39 -27.04
CA GLN A 670 30.63 34.22 -27.91
C GLN A 670 30.46 32.90 -27.13
N SER A 671 31.00 32.81 -25.91
CA SER A 671 30.80 31.64 -25.06
C SER A 671 29.35 31.57 -24.58
N VAL A 672 28.79 32.72 -24.21
CA VAL A 672 27.39 32.83 -23.78
C VAL A 672 26.44 32.58 -24.94
N ILE A 673 26.71 33.10 -26.14
CA ILE A 673 25.90 32.83 -27.34
C ILE A 673 25.83 31.32 -27.60
N HIS A 674 26.98 30.63 -27.67
CA HIS A 674 26.96 29.19 -27.92
C HIS A 674 26.30 28.38 -26.79
N PHE A 675 26.48 28.82 -25.54
CA PHE A 675 25.79 28.23 -24.39
C PHE A 675 24.26 28.38 -24.53
N TRP A 676 23.80 29.56 -24.92
CA TRP A 676 22.40 29.88 -25.12
C TRP A 676 21.79 29.09 -26.28
N ASP A 677 22.46 29.08 -27.43
CA ASP A 677 22.05 28.34 -28.63
C ASP A 677 21.91 26.83 -28.37
N TYR A 678 22.69 26.28 -27.43
CA TYR A 678 22.52 24.89 -27.03
C TYR A 678 21.29 24.68 -26.15
N LEU A 679 21.00 25.59 -25.22
CA LEU A 679 19.81 25.51 -24.37
C LEU A 679 18.52 25.72 -25.16
N ASP A 680 18.53 26.57 -26.20
CA ASP A 680 17.43 26.78 -27.14
C ASP A 680 17.09 25.54 -27.99
N LYS A 681 17.85 24.44 -27.83
CA LYS A 681 17.47 23.13 -28.38
C LYS A 681 16.45 22.38 -27.52
N LEU A 682 16.13 22.89 -26.33
CA LEU A 682 15.00 22.38 -25.56
C LEU A 682 13.71 22.58 -26.38
N PRO A 683 12.78 21.60 -26.39
CA PRO A 683 11.51 21.74 -27.11
C PRO A 683 10.68 22.94 -26.60
N GLY A 684 9.83 23.47 -27.47
CA GLY A 684 8.94 24.58 -27.14
C GLY A 684 9.56 25.95 -27.41
N TYR A 685 8.99 27.00 -26.82
CA TYR A 685 9.51 28.36 -26.93
C TYR A 685 10.65 28.57 -25.93
N PHE A 686 11.74 29.19 -26.38
CA PHE A 686 12.82 29.67 -25.53
C PHE A 686 13.00 31.18 -25.73
N PRO A 687 13.26 31.95 -24.66
CA PRO A 687 13.38 33.40 -24.79
C PRO A 687 14.65 33.82 -25.55
N PRO A 688 14.62 34.94 -26.28
CA PRO A 688 15.82 35.49 -26.92
C PRO A 688 16.86 35.93 -25.88
N LEU A 689 18.14 35.92 -26.26
CA LEU A 689 19.24 36.29 -25.37
C LEU A 689 19.25 37.80 -25.08
N SER A 690 19.06 38.14 -23.81
CA SER A 690 19.24 39.45 -23.20
C SER A 690 19.82 39.25 -21.80
N LEU A 691 20.28 40.31 -21.15
CA LEU A 691 20.76 40.23 -19.77
C LEU A 691 19.65 39.78 -18.82
N ASP A 692 18.41 40.23 -19.05
CA ASP A 692 17.28 39.90 -18.18
C ASP A 692 16.82 38.45 -18.38
N SER A 693 16.64 38.02 -19.63
CA SER A 693 16.31 36.62 -19.94
C SER A 693 17.40 35.66 -19.50
N LEU A 694 18.69 36.05 -19.58
CA LEU A 694 19.80 35.25 -19.05
C LEU A 694 19.63 35.00 -17.54
N LYS A 695 19.29 36.04 -16.77
CA LYS A 695 19.06 35.93 -15.33
C LYS A 695 17.84 35.06 -15.03
N ASP A 696 16.75 35.22 -15.77
CA ASP A 696 15.53 34.40 -15.63
C ASP A 696 15.78 32.92 -15.94
N VAL A 697 16.43 32.62 -17.08
CA VAL A 697 16.73 31.24 -17.48
C VAL A 697 17.66 30.57 -16.48
N LEU A 698 18.72 31.24 -16.03
CA LEU A 698 19.63 30.68 -15.03
C LEU A 698 18.92 30.43 -13.69
N ALA A 699 18.10 31.38 -13.21
CA ALA A 699 17.32 31.19 -12.00
C ALA A 699 16.32 30.03 -12.14
N GLN A 700 15.70 29.87 -13.32
CA GLN A 700 14.72 28.81 -13.58
C GLN A 700 15.35 27.44 -13.72
N CYS A 701 16.49 27.36 -14.40
CA CYS A 701 17.28 26.14 -14.44
C CYS A 701 17.70 25.71 -13.03
N ILE A 702 18.17 26.64 -12.20
CA ILE A 702 18.52 26.33 -10.80
C ILE A 702 17.28 25.87 -10.04
N MET A 703 16.16 26.59 -10.13
CA MET A 703 14.91 26.20 -9.47
C MET A 703 14.44 24.80 -9.88
N TRP A 704 14.59 24.45 -11.15
CA TRP A 704 14.22 23.14 -11.66
C TRP A 704 15.09 22.02 -11.10
N VAL A 705 16.41 22.19 -11.10
CA VAL A 705 17.36 21.15 -10.65
C VAL A 705 17.50 21.06 -9.12
N THR A 706 16.90 21.98 -8.37
CA THR A 706 16.88 21.97 -6.91
C THR A 706 15.45 21.78 -6.37
N GLY A 707 14.68 22.85 -6.26
CA GLY A 707 13.37 22.86 -5.60
C GLY A 707 12.31 22.03 -6.32
N MET A 708 12.22 22.12 -7.66
CA MET A 708 11.28 21.26 -8.40
C MET A 708 11.74 19.81 -8.45
N HIS A 709 13.05 19.54 -8.54
CA HIS A 709 13.58 18.20 -8.38
C HIS A 709 13.12 17.57 -7.06
N ASN A 710 13.21 18.33 -5.96
CA ASN A 710 12.70 17.91 -4.65
C ASN A 710 11.17 17.72 -4.64
N HIS A 711 10.40 18.63 -5.24
CA HIS A 711 8.95 18.54 -5.34
C HIS A 711 8.47 17.29 -6.09
N LEU A 712 9.14 16.94 -7.18
CA LEU A 712 8.75 15.86 -8.07
C LEU A 712 9.38 14.51 -7.71
N GLY A 713 10.53 14.52 -7.03
CA GLY A 713 11.31 13.32 -6.70
C GLY A 713 11.06 12.74 -5.31
N THR A 714 10.47 13.51 -4.38
CA THR A 714 10.17 13.03 -3.01
C THR A 714 8.86 12.26 -2.94
N LEU A 715 8.73 11.19 -3.75
CA LEU A 715 7.50 10.41 -3.87
C LEU A 715 7.40 9.22 -2.91
N ALA A 716 8.48 8.91 -2.18
CA ALA A 716 8.53 7.78 -1.24
C ALA A 716 7.38 7.80 -0.22
N GLU A 717 6.92 8.97 0.19
CA GLU A 717 5.82 9.15 1.15
C GLU A 717 4.45 8.71 0.61
N TYR A 718 4.32 8.57 -0.71
CA TYR A 718 3.07 8.29 -1.41
C TYR A 718 2.96 6.84 -1.90
N VAL A 719 4.09 6.16 -2.09
CA VAL A 719 4.14 4.85 -2.74
C VAL A 719 4.57 3.71 -1.81
N SER A 720 4.85 4.01 -0.53
CA SER A 720 5.13 2.98 0.49
C SER A 720 3.93 2.05 0.70
N ASP A 721 2.74 2.62 0.62
CA ASP A 721 1.45 1.93 0.71
C ASP A 721 0.91 1.59 -0.69
N PRO A 722 0.77 0.29 -1.01
CA PRO A 722 0.28 -0.18 -2.31
C PRO A 722 -1.09 0.35 -2.73
N ALA A 723 -1.94 0.78 -1.79
CA ALA A 723 -3.28 1.31 -2.04
C ALA A 723 -3.36 2.85 -2.04
N PHE A 724 -2.24 3.55 -1.80
CA PHE A 724 -2.21 5.00 -1.78
C PHE A 724 -1.99 5.58 -3.18
N CYS A 725 -0.75 5.60 -3.67
CA CYS A 725 -0.41 6.00 -5.03
C CYS A 725 0.29 4.83 -5.74
N GLY A 726 -0.49 4.00 -6.42
CA GLY A 726 0.02 2.86 -7.16
C GLY A 726 0.86 3.24 -8.39
N SER A 727 1.51 2.25 -8.99
CA SER A 727 2.28 2.38 -10.23
C SER A 727 1.88 1.36 -11.28
N ALA A 728 1.34 0.20 -10.88
CA ALA A 728 0.83 -0.84 -11.77
C ALA A 728 -0.17 -1.73 -11.02
N TRP A 729 -1.43 -1.73 -11.47
CA TRP A 729 -2.54 -2.44 -10.82
C TRP A 729 -3.42 -3.13 -11.86
N VAL A 730 -4.19 -4.14 -11.44
CA VAL A 730 -5.18 -4.82 -12.29
C VAL A 730 -6.48 -4.02 -12.29
N GLU A 731 -7.21 -4.03 -13.40
CA GLU A 731 -8.49 -3.33 -13.50
C GLU A 731 -9.47 -3.82 -12.42
N GLY A 732 -10.06 -2.90 -11.65
CA GLY A 732 -10.91 -3.17 -10.49
C GLY A 732 -10.18 -3.36 -9.14
N GLU A 733 -8.85 -3.54 -9.13
CA GLU A 733 -8.08 -3.66 -7.87
C GLU A 733 -7.63 -2.27 -7.38
N ALA A 734 -7.91 -1.95 -6.11
CA ALA A 734 -7.54 -0.66 -5.48
C ALA A 734 -6.14 -0.64 -4.83
N ALA A 735 -5.24 -1.53 -5.28
CA ALA A 735 -3.86 -1.60 -4.82
C ALA A 735 -2.93 -2.17 -5.91
N ASN A 736 -1.64 -1.81 -5.86
CA ASN A 736 -0.60 -2.56 -6.56
C ASN A 736 -0.56 -4.00 -6.02
N ARG A 737 -0.30 -4.99 -6.86
CA ARG A 737 0.04 -6.35 -6.39
C ARG A 737 1.39 -6.40 -5.67
N PRO A 738 1.68 -7.41 -4.82
CA PRO A 738 2.91 -7.48 -4.03
C PRO A 738 4.19 -7.24 -4.85
N GLY A 739 4.35 -7.93 -5.98
CA GLY A 739 5.51 -7.75 -6.86
C GLY A 739 5.62 -6.35 -7.46
N SER A 740 4.51 -5.78 -7.94
CA SER A 740 4.49 -4.41 -8.47
C SER A 740 4.80 -3.37 -7.41
N ALA A 741 4.25 -3.54 -6.20
CA ALA A 741 4.48 -2.69 -5.05
C ALA A 741 5.96 -2.65 -4.64
N VAL A 742 6.61 -3.82 -4.52
CA VAL A 742 8.04 -3.88 -4.18
C VAL A 742 8.91 -3.28 -5.28
N ARG A 743 8.55 -3.42 -6.57
CA ARG A 743 9.33 -2.86 -7.68
C ARG A 743 9.31 -1.33 -7.74
N ILE A 744 8.16 -0.68 -7.50
CA ILE A 744 8.13 0.79 -7.40
C ILE A 744 8.89 1.26 -6.14
N ALA A 745 8.78 0.50 -5.05
CA ALA A 745 9.52 0.77 -3.83
C ALA A 745 11.04 0.68 -4.04
N LEU A 746 11.52 -0.27 -4.86
CA LEU A 746 12.93 -0.36 -5.24
C LEU A 746 13.43 0.85 -6.04
N ILE A 747 12.57 1.46 -6.88
CA ILE A 747 12.92 2.70 -7.58
C ILE A 747 13.14 3.81 -6.54
N MET A 748 12.18 4.00 -5.61
CA MET A 748 12.32 5.00 -4.55
C MET A 748 13.58 4.81 -3.72
N SER A 749 13.87 3.56 -3.32
CA SER A 749 15.09 3.23 -2.58
C SER A 749 16.36 3.52 -3.38
N ALA A 750 16.37 3.25 -4.69
CA ALA A 750 17.54 3.50 -5.54
C ALA A 750 17.80 5.00 -5.80
N THR A 751 16.76 5.83 -5.78
CA THR A 751 16.81 7.26 -6.13
C THR A 751 16.69 8.19 -4.92
N GLY A 752 16.80 7.68 -3.70
CA GLY A 752 16.61 8.45 -2.46
C GLY A 752 17.85 8.55 -1.56
N PHE A 753 19.04 8.39 -2.13
CA PHE A 753 20.28 8.50 -1.38
C PHE A 753 20.61 9.96 -1.10
N VAL A 754 20.89 10.29 0.16
CA VAL A 754 21.17 11.66 0.60
C VAL A 754 22.30 12.30 -0.23
N GLN A 755 22.01 13.47 -0.79
CA GLN A 755 22.95 14.32 -1.55
C GLN A 755 23.27 15.62 -0.79
N PRO A 756 24.27 16.41 -1.26
CA PRO A 756 24.60 17.68 -0.62
C PRO A 756 23.41 18.63 -0.66
N SER A 757 23.18 19.33 0.45
CA SER A 757 22.07 20.28 0.56
C SER A 757 22.39 21.61 -0.13
N VAL A 758 21.35 22.32 -0.59
CA VAL A 758 21.46 23.71 -1.06
C VAL A 758 21.94 24.69 0.04
N LEU A 759 21.89 24.26 1.31
CA LEU A 759 22.38 25.04 2.46
C LEU A 759 23.89 24.88 2.71
N GLU A 760 24.55 23.93 2.04
CA GLU A 760 26.00 23.73 2.22
C GLU A 760 26.81 24.84 1.57
N ASP A 761 28.01 25.09 2.10
CA ASP A 761 28.93 26.08 1.53
C ASP A 761 29.62 25.52 0.27
N PHE A 762 29.33 26.14 -0.86
CA PHE A 762 29.97 25.88 -2.15
C PHE A 762 30.74 27.11 -2.66
N SER A 763 30.98 28.13 -1.82
CA SER A 763 31.60 29.39 -2.22
C SER A 763 33.02 29.21 -2.80
N HIS A 764 33.73 28.13 -2.45
CA HIS A 764 35.07 27.84 -2.94
C HIS A 764 35.15 27.70 -4.47
N VAL A 765 34.03 27.42 -5.15
CA VAL A 765 34.00 27.37 -6.62
C VAL A 765 33.77 28.70 -7.31
N MET A 766 33.55 29.78 -6.56
CA MET A 766 33.31 31.12 -7.11
C MET A 766 34.62 31.80 -7.53
N LEU A 767 34.55 32.71 -8.50
CA LEU A 767 35.73 33.33 -9.13
C LEU A 767 36.52 34.26 -8.19
N ASP A 768 35.81 35.04 -7.38
CA ASP A 768 36.40 36.10 -6.57
C ASP A 768 35.64 36.30 -5.27
N ASP A 769 36.18 37.15 -4.39
CA ASP A 769 35.65 37.33 -3.04
C ASP A 769 34.28 38.04 -3.02
N LYS A 770 33.93 38.83 -4.06
CA LYS A 770 32.59 39.41 -4.17
C LYS A 770 31.57 38.31 -4.47
N ALA A 771 31.88 37.44 -5.43
CA ALA A 771 31.06 36.29 -5.78
C ALA A 771 30.90 35.30 -4.61
N LYS A 772 31.96 35.06 -3.83
CA LYS A 772 31.87 34.28 -2.57
C LYS A 772 30.94 34.94 -1.56
N GLY A 773 31.05 36.26 -1.38
CA GLY A 773 30.16 37.03 -0.51
C GLY A 773 28.68 36.88 -0.89
N LEU A 774 28.37 36.85 -2.20
CA LEU A 774 27.01 36.60 -2.68
C LEU A 774 26.52 35.18 -2.37
N CYS A 775 27.38 34.17 -2.41
CA CYS A 775 27.00 32.80 -2.03
C CYS A 775 26.65 32.72 -0.54
N HIS A 776 27.44 33.34 0.33
CA HIS A 776 27.11 33.40 1.76
C HIS A 776 25.79 34.15 2.02
N ALA A 777 25.53 35.23 1.28
CA ALA A 777 24.28 35.97 1.37
C ALA A 777 23.08 35.15 0.87
N PHE A 778 23.28 34.32 -0.17
CA PHE A 778 22.29 33.37 -0.66
C PHE A 778 21.96 32.31 0.39
N THR A 779 22.97 31.65 0.97
CA THR A 779 22.76 30.67 2.07
C THR A 779 22.03 31.30 3.25
N ALA A 780 22.39 32.52 3.65
CA ALA A 780 21.69 33.24 4.71
C ALA A 780 20.22 33.55 4.37
N SER A 781 19.91 33.81 3.09
CA SER A 781 18.54 34.04 2.62
C SER A 781 17.72 32.74 2.60
N LEU A 782 18.35 31.61 2.26
CA LEU A 782 17.71 30.29 2.34
C LEU A 782 17.38 29.90 3.78
N HIS A 783 18.24 30.19 4.76
CA HIS A 783 17.90 29.95 6.17
C HIS A 783 16.66 30.73 6.61
N LYS A 784 16.55 32.01 6.23
CA LYS A 784 15.35 32.82 6.52
C LYS A 784 14.10 32.28 5.84
N LEU A 785 14.23 31.77 4.61
CA LEU A 785 13.13 31.12 3.92
C LEU A 785 12.70 29.84 4.65
N ALA A 786 13.64 29.02 5.12
CA ALA A 786 13.32 27.83 5.91
C ALA A 786 12.54 28.18 7.18
N ASP A 787 12.91 29.24 7.90
CA ASP A 787 12.16 29.74 9.06
C ASP A 787 10.74 30.19 8.69
N THR A 788 10.58 30.79 7.50
CA THR A 788 9.26 31.21 6.99
C THR A 788 8.38 30.01 6.64
N VAL A 789 8.95 28.99 6.00
CA VAL A 789 8.24 27.75 5.64
C VAL A 789 7.86 26.97 6.90
N ASP A 790 8.73 26.89 7.92
CA ASP A 790 8.39 26.31 9.23
C ASP A 790 7.18 27.00 9.86
N ALA A 791 7.17 28.33 9.87
CA ALA A 791 6.07 29.12 10.43
C ALA A 791 4.76 28.84 9.68
N ARG A 792 4.77 28.77 8.35
CA ARG A 792 3.58 28.40 7.55
C ARG A 792 3.12 26.98 7.87
N ASN A 793 4.04 26.02 7.88
CA ASN A 793 3.77 24.61 8.19
C ASN A 793 3.23 24.37 9.61
N SER A 794 3.41 25.31 10.54
CA SER A 794 2.78 25.23 11.87
C SER A 794 1.25 25.43 11.85
N THR A 795 0.71 25.97 10.75
CA THR A 795 -0.72 26.31 10.60
C THR A 795 -1.40 25.63 9.41
N ARG A 796 -0.64 25.06 8.48
CA ARG A 796 -1.19 24.35 7.32
C ARG A 796 -1.89 23.07 7.76
N GLU A 797 -2.98 22.74 7.04
CA GLU A 797 -3.72 21.51 7.23
C GLU A 797 -2.86 20.27 6.93
N GLN A 798 -2.04 20.35 5.89
CA GLN A 798 -1.03 19.36 5.55
C GLN A 798 0.31 20.08 5.39
N LYS A 799 1.37 19.55 6.02
CA LYS A 799 2.71 20.12 5.87
C LYS A 799 3.15 20.02 4.41
N TYR A 800 3.77 21.07 3.92
CA TYR A 800 4.37 21.12 2.59
C TYR A 800 5.82 21.54 2.71
N VAL A 801 6.72 20.70 2.22
CA VAL A 801 8.17 20.83 2.44
C VAL A 801 8.98 20.85 1.15
N SER A 802 8.34 20.73 -0.02
CA SER A 802 9.08 20.63 -1.30
C SER A 802 9.96 21.85 -1.59
N PHE A 803 9.59 23.03 -1.11
CA PHE A 803 10.39 24.25 -1.20
C PHE A 803 10.98 24.70 0.15
N ASP A 804 11.02 23.81 1.15
CA ASP A 804 11.78 24.03 2.39
C ASP A 804 13.28 23.80 2.11
N PRO A 805 14.15 24.82 2.21
CA PRO A 805 15.59 24.67 1.97
C PRO A 805 16.28 23.57 2.79
N LYS A 806 15.69 23.14 3.92
CA LYS A 806 16.19 22.02 4.72
C LYS A 806 16.07 20.64 4.05
N THR A 807 15.25 20.53 3.01
CA THR A 807 15.02 19.28 2.27
C THR A 807 15.57 19.33 0.85
N ILE A 808 15.90 20.53 0.35
CA ILE A 808 16.34 20.73 -1.03
C ILE A 808 17.81 20.33 -1.19
N GLU A 809 18.05 19.45 -2.16
CA GLU A 809 19.38 19.07 -2.63
C GLU A 809 19.97 20.12 -3.58
N LEU A 810 21.30 20.16 -3.66
CA LEU A 810 22.05 21.17 -4.41
C LEU A 810 21.89 21.04 -5.94
N ALA A 811 21.64 19.83 -6.43
CA ALA A 811 21.48 19.53 -7.86
C ALA A 811 20.78 18.18 -8.04
N VAL A 812 20.34 17.89 -9.27
CA VAL A 812 19.93 16.55 -9.69
C VAL A 812 21.15 15.62 -9.65
N SER A 813 21.28 14.86 -8.56
CA SER A 813 22.50 14.09 -8.22
C SER A 813 22.25 12.63 -7.88
N ILE A 814 20.98 12.20 -7.85
CA ILE A 814 20.53 10.85 -7.46
C ILE A 814 19.25 10.44 -8.18
#